data_AF-Q8TKV0-F1
#
_entry.id   AF-Q8TKV0-F1
#
_cell.length_a   1.000
_cell.length_b   1.000
_cell.length_c   1.000
_cell.angle_alpha   90.00
_cell.angle_beta   90.00
_cell.angle_gamma   90.00
#
_symmetry.space_group_name_H-M   'P 1'
#
loop_
_entity.id
_entity.type
_entity.pdbx_description
1 polymer ?
#
loop_
_entity_poly.entity_id
_entity_poly.type
_entity_poly.pdbx_seq_one_letter_code
_entity_poly.pdbx_strand_id
1 'polypeptide(L)'
;MSDNKESLTDTEEKNIDCFEEIKTSLEYVLTVSENQLKIDIENDAYQSLVVTTSNSLSSLFQHVGLIEIAKKHLKRSIELCNKKIEADPHNLAYKLDRAKAIYILRKVENFLFKRTLSKDSESVQKTHQKTTSISSYENNYYNSLVENIELIKQTEKEDEDYESFENLYSQLIDEMKSFNPEIFYNNWKLTIKFDSKKVKGKLTIKIGATTFFDRQLTEEEAKYNEIEIDLRERKYFPKGKEFITFEIPNHMPIIKEFDYFETIDGKHKTRILQHDCCGNLFTGKNLRIAAVQLKYNAYKENSVVKIMADEAYHRKILAVLKALRGETDIIVFPEFSIPFDFLEEIQQFSDENRIIVVAGSHYVIDENIEKYGKLFIHEFEEADLLKNVSPIVIPSSKIVHNEKYLGARIEEPVFFEDGMEPGEINHIFKLQENLNIGILICYEFLNTELRHRLVPICNVILVPQTNPKPQSFYEMALNDINRPLGGGNTAFVMANGIFTVDGEKGIQGGYTGIALTLDKHSKTLEEEGIIFPVGGSMEQLVFLASINTDYFPAWEGQVGQVPITTRLIHIFEESEILRNPEGNGKEFIELIRKINSCENREKLRELLEKNRRDLKNSEDADKGKEKSLIEQYSPLMNKHIQNIENLKLEKMKKKCCCILIPAE
;
A
#
# COMPACT_ATOMS: atom_id res chain seq x y z
N MET A 1 -0.44 -8.73 -52.64
CA MET A 1 -0.72 -7.69 -51.65
C MET A 1 -1.76 -8.24 -50.68
N SER A 2 -1.27 -8.76 -49.57
CA SER A 2 -2.03 -8.97 -48.33
C SER A 2 -0.96 -9.08 -47.25
N ASP A 3 -0.77 -7.98 -46.53
CA ASP A 3 0.22 -7.83 -45.48
C ASP A 3 -0.07 -8.80 -44.32
N ASN A 4 0.76 -9.83 -44.18
CA ASN A 4 0.87 -10.58 -42.93
C ASN A 4 1.77 -9.77 -41.99
N LYS A 5 1.17 -8.89 -41.18
CA LYS A 5 1.80 -8.44 -39.93
C LYS A 5 1.41 -9.46 -38.85
N GLU A 6 2.32 -10.37 -38.53
CA GLU A 6 2.29 -11.05 -37.24
C GLU A 6 2.36 -9.97 -36.15
N SER A 7 1.32 -9.87 -35.32
CA SER A 7 1.32 -9.00 -34.14
C SER A 7 2.26 -9.60 -33.10
N LEU A 8 3.24 -8.81 -32.67
CA LEU A 8 4.14 -9.14 -31.57
C LEU A 8 3.31 -9.29 -30.28
N THR A 9 3.73 -10.18 -29.38
CA THR A 9 3.13 -10.29 -28.04
C THR A 9 3.52 -9.09 -27.18
N ASP A 10 2.69 -8.68 -26.20
CA ASP A 10 2.99 -7.54 -25.31
C ASP A 10 4.36 -7.67 -24.60
N THR A 11 4.82 -8.90 -24.38
CA THR A 11 6.15 -9.19 -23.82
C THR A 11 7.27 -8.94 -24.83
N GLU A 12 7.04 -9.23 -26.10
CA GLU A 12 7.99 -8.94 -27.19
C GLU A 12 8.05 -7.45 -27.50
N GLU A 13 6.93 -6.73 -27.48
CA GLU A 13 6.91 -5.26 -27.62
C GLU A 13 7.63 -4.57 -26.45
N LYS A 14 7.34 -4.98 -25.20
CA LYS A 14 8.02 -4.44 -24.00
C LYS A 14 9.53 -4.73 -23.98
N ASN A 15 9.95 -5.88 -24.50
CA ASN A 15 11.37 -6.23 -24.63
C ASN A 15 12.07 -5.45 -25.74
N ILE A 16 11.38 -5.12 -26.84
CA ILE A 16 11.89 -4.27 -27.93
C ILE A 16 12.05 -2.82 -27.44
N ASP A 17 11.07 -2.30 -26.71
CA ASP A 17 11.13 -0.94 -26.16
C ASP A 17 12.28 -0.78 -25.14
N CYS A 18 12.45 -1.75 -24.23
CA CYS A 18 13.56 -1.76 -23.28
C CYS A 18 14.93 -1.88 -23.98
N PHE A 19 15.03 -2.70 -25.04
CA PHE A 19 16.25 -2.82 -25.85
C PHE A 19 16.62 -1.49 -26.52
N GLU A 20 15.65 -0.81 -27.16
CA GLU A 20 15.90 0.46 -27.85
C GLU A 20 16.20 1.60 -26.87
N GLU A 21 15.60 1.62 -25.67
CA GLU A 21 15.94 2.59 -24.62
C GLU A 21 17.37 2.43 -24.10
N ILE A 22 17.79 1.20 -23.80
CA ILE A 22 19.15 0.89 -23.33
C ILE A 22 20.17 1.19 -24.43
N LYS A 23 19.89 0.79 -25.68
CA LYS A 23 20.73 1.06 -26.84
C LYS A 23 20.91 2.56 -27.05
N THR A 24 19.82 3.33 -27.08
CA THR A 24 19.86 4.79 -27.28
C THR A 24 20.68 5.48 -26.20
N SER A 25 20.51 5.06 -24.94
CA SER A 25 21.27 5.61 -23.81
C SER A 25 22.76 5.32 -23.91
N LEU A 26 23.14 4.08 -24.25
CA LEU A 26 24.55 3.70 -24.43
C LEU A 26 25.19 4.36 -25.67
N GLU A 27 24.47 4.48 -26.78
CA GLU A 27 24.95 5.18 -27.99
C GLU A 27 25.17 6.68 -27.73
N TYR A 28 24.29 7.31 -26.93
CA TYR A 28 24.46 8.70 -26.49
C TYR A 28 25.71 8.86 -25.62
N VAL A 29 25.89 8.01 -24.61
CA VAL A 29 27.07 8.03 -23.73
C VAL A 29 28.35 7.81 -24.52
N LEU A 30 28.35 6.86 -25.47
CA LEU A 30 29.49 6.61 -26.35
C LEU A 30 29.80 7.83 -27.22
N THR A 31 28.78 8.46 -27.81
CA THR A 31 28.94 9.63 -28.68
C THR A 31 29.52 10.83 -27.92
N VAL A 32 29.00 11.12 -26.73
CA VAL A 32 29.48 12.22 -25.89
C VAL A 32 30.93 11.97 -25.45
N SER A 33 31.23 10.78 -24.96
CA SER A 33 32.57 10.42 -24.52
C SER A 33 33.60 10.40 -25.65
N GLU A 34 33.24 9.89 -26.83
CA GLU A 34 34.11 9.94 -28.02
C GLU A 34 34.36 11.37 -28.52
N ASN A 35 33.35 12.24 -28.50
CA ASN A 35 33.52 13.64 -28.87
C ASN A 35 34.41 14.38 -27.88
N GLN A 36 34.29 14.07 -26.59
CA GLN A 36 35.14 14.68 -25.58
C GLN A 36 36.59 14.18 -25.66
N LEU A 37 36.82 12.92 -26.05
CA LEU A 37 38.16 12.40 -26.33
C LEU A 37 38.83 13.03 -27.56
N LYS A 38 38.07 13.60 -28.51
CA LYS A 38 38.68 14.39 -29.60
C LYS A 38 39.25 15.71 -29.11
N ILE A 39 38.72 16.23 -28.00
CA ILE A 39 39.12 17.50 -27.38
C ILE A 39 40.27 17.25 -26.39
N ASP A 40 40.16 16.21 -25.57
CA ASP A 40 41.15 15.81 -24.57
C ASP A 40 41.47 14.32 -24.72
N ILE A 41 42.46 14.04 -25.57
CA ILE A 41 42.81 12.67 -25.99
C ILE A 41 43.34 11.85 -24.83
N GLU A 42 43.94 12.45 -23.81
CA GLU A 42 44.60 11.73 -22.72
C GLU A 42 43.69 11.45 -21.52
N ASN A 43 42.45 11.94 -21.53
CA ASN A 43 41.52 11.85 -20.41
C ASN A 43 41.14 10.42 -20.04
N ASP A 44 41.66 9.93 -18.91
CA ASP A 44 41.46 8.56 -18.44
C ASP A 44 40.00 8.20 -18.19
N ALA A 45 39.20 9.16 -17.70
CA ALA A 45 37.79 8.92 -17.40
C ALA A 45 36.98 8.70 -18.67
N TYR A 46 37.20 9.53 -19.71
CA TYR A 46 36.49 9.36 -20.99
C TYR A 46 36.98 8.14 -21.76
N GLN A 47 38.26 7.78 -21.68
CA GLN A 47 38.77 6.56 -22.31
C GLN A 47 38.16 5.30 -21.67
N SER A 48 38.07 5.26 -20.34
CA SER A 48 37.43 4.18 -19.60
C SER A 48 35.93 4.08 -19.93
N LEU A 49 35.26 5.24 -20.05
CA LEU A 49 33.85 5.30 -20.41
C LEU A 49 33.59 4.78 -21.84
N VAL A 50 34.46 5.10 -22.81
CA VAL A 50 34.36 4.56 -24.17
C VAL A 50 34.57 3.05 -24.21
N VAL A 51 35.54 2.53 -23.44
CA VAL A 51 35.85 1.10 -23.36
C VAL A 51 34.68 0.30 -22.76
N THR A 52 34.17 0.73 -21.59
CA THR A 52 33.06 0.07 -20.89
C THR A 52 31.74 0.14 -21.67
N THR A 53 31.45 1.29 -22.26
CA THR A 53 30.24 1.49 -23.08
C THR A 53 30.32 0.69 -24.38
N SER A 54 31.49 0.62 -25.03
CA SER A 54 31.70 -0.20 -26.24
C SER A 54 31.54 -1.70 -25.97
N ASN A 55 32.03 -2.19 -24.83
CA ASN A 55 31.85 -3.60 -24.43
C ASN A 55 30.38 -3.94 -24.15
N SER A 56 29.64 -3.00 -23.55
CA SER A 56 28.21 -3.15 -23.24
C SER A 56 27.35 -3.13 -24.50
N LEU A 57 27.58 -2.16 -25.41
CA LEU A 57 26.94 -2.11 -26.73
C LEU A 57 27.24 -3.37 -27.55
N SER A 58 28.47 -3.85 -27.52
CA SER A 58 28.81 -5.09 -28.23
C SER A 58 28.05 -6.30 -27.70
N SER A 59 27.88 -6.41 -26.38
CA SER A 59 27.11 -7.50 -25.77
C SER A 59 25.64 -7.40 -26.17
N LEU A 60 25.08 -6.20 -26.17
CA LEU A 60 23.71 -5.92 -26.62
C LEU A 60 23.51 -6.31 -28.10
N PHE A 61 24.39 -5.85 -28.99
CA PHE A 61 24.33 -6.18 -30.41
C PHE A 61 24.56 -7.67 -30.72
N GLN A 62 25.35 -8.37 -29.88
CA GLN A 62 25.51 -9.82 -30.00
C GLN A 62 24.18 -10.55 -29.75
N HIS A 63 23.42 -10.15 -28.74
CA HIS A 63 22.15 -10.81 -28.37
C HIS A 63 21.09 -10.68 -29.47
N VAL A 64 21.08 -9.58 -30.21
CA VAL A 64 20.16 -9.37 -31.35
C VAL A 64 20.76 -9.76 -32.71
N GLY A 65 21.93 -10.41 -32.73
CA GLY A 65 22.54 -10.94 -33.95
C GLY A 65 23.17 -9.90 -34.89
N LEU A 66 23.38 -8.66 -34.44
CA LEU A 66 24.07 -7.58 -35.18
C LEU A 66 25.60 -7.67 -35.01
N ILE A 67 26.13 -8.82 -35.41
CA ILE A 67 27.50 -9.29 -35.16
C ILE A 67 28.59 -8.33 -35.68
N GLU A 68 28.44 -7.75 -36.87
CA GLU A 68 29.47 -6.86 -37.44
C GLU A 68 29.55 -5.52 -36.71
N ILE A 69 28.43 -5.05 -36.14
CA ILE A 69 28.40 -3.84 -35.30
C ILE A 69 29.08 -4.13 -33.95
N ALA A 70 28.77 -5.29 -33.34
CA ALA A 70 29.43 -5.75 -32.12
C ALA A 70 30.96 -5.81 -32.27
N LYS A 71 31.47 -6.40 -33.36
CA LYS A 71 32.92 -6.44 -33.65
C LYS A 71 33.54 -5.05 -33.74
N LYS A 72 32.86 -4.08 -34.36
CA LYS A 72 33.38 -2.72 -34.51
C LYS A 72 33.63 -2.07 -33.14
N HIS A 73 32.70 -2.22 -32.21
CA HIS A 73 32.84 -1.72 -30.84
C HIS A 73 33.95 -2.45 -30.08
N LEU A 74 34.06 -3.77 -30.20
CA LEU A 74 35.11 -4.54 -29.52
C LEU A 74 36.51 -4.19 -30.03
N LYS A 75 36.68 -4.03 -31.34
CA LYS A 75 37.97 -3.60 -31.92
C LYS A 75 38.37 -2.23 -31.41
N ARG A 76 37.43 -1.30 -31.30
CA ARG A 76 37.68 0.04 -30.76
C ARG A 76 38.07 0.01 -29.28
N SER A 77 37.37 -0.81 -28.49
CA SER A 77 37.67 -1.05 -27.08
C SER A 77 39.09 -1.61 -26.90
N ILE A 78 39.46 -2.66 -27.65
CA ILE A 78 40.80 -3.27 -27.60
C ILE A 78 41.90 -2.28 -28.00
N GLU A 79 41.67 -1.46 -29.03
CA GLU A 79 42.64 -0.44 -29.47
C GLU A 79 42.97 0.56 -28.36
N LEU A 80 41.95 1.06 -27.65
CA LEU A 80 42.13 2.01 -26.54
C LEU A 80 42.83 1.35 -25.35
N CYS A 81 42.43 0.13 -24.99
CA CYS A 81 43.09 -0.61 -23.94
C CYS A 81 44.58 -0.86 -24.27
N ASN A 82 44.92 -1.23 -25.51
CA ASN A 82 46.31 -1.44 -25.90
C ASN A 82 47.15 -0.17 -25.76
N LYS A 83 46.65 0.98 -26.23
CA LYS A 83 47.36 2.27 -26.06
C LYS A 83 47.63 2.61 -24.60
N LYS A 84 46.67 2.34 -23.71
CA LYS A 84 46.85 2.60 -22.27
C LYS A 84 47.75 1.59 -21.58
N ILE A 85 47.73 0.33 -21.99
CA ILE A 85 48.64 -0.70 -21.46
C ILE A 85 50.09 -0.45 -21.92
N GLU A 86 50.29 0.09 -23.12
CA GLU A 86 51.62 0.50 -23.59
C GLU A 86 52.15 1.71 -22.79
N ALA A 87 51.28 2.66 -22.44
CA ALA A 87 51.63 3.83 -21.65
C ALA A 87 51.83 3.52 -20.16
N ASP A 88 51.03 2.62 -19.61
CA ASP A 88 51.12 2.13 -18.22
C ASP A 88 50.97 0.59 -18.19
N PRO A 89 52.10 -0.14 -18.29
CA PRO A 89 52.11 -1.60 -18.27
C PRO A 89 51.60 -2.20 -16.96
N HIS A 90 51.40 -1.43 -15.89
CA HIS A 90 50.84 -1.90 -14.62
C HIS A 90 49.35 -1.58 -14.46
N ASN A 91 48.71 -0.96 -15.45
CA ASN A 91 47.30 -0.63 -15.42
C ASN A 91 46.39 -1.87 -15.57
N LEU A 92 46.00 -2.44 -14.43
CA LEU A 92 45.21 -3.67 -14.38
C LEU A 92 43.79 -3.51 -14.95
N ALA A 93 43.18 -2.32 -14.83
CA ALA A 93 41.83 -2.05 -15.32
C ALA A 93 41.74 -2.16 -16.85
N TYR A 94 42.67 -1.51 -17.58
CA TYR A 94 42.70 -1.60 -19.04
C TYR A 94 43.10 -3.00 -19.54
N LYS A 95 43.95 -3.74 -18.81
CA LYS A 95 44.24 -5.16 -19.13
C LYS A 95 43.00 -6.04 -19.02
N LEU A 96 42.19 -5.82 -17.98
CA LEU A 96 40.94 -6.55 -17.76
C LEU A 96 39.91 -6.25 -18.85
N ASP A 97 39.70 -4.97 -19.18
CA ASP A 97 38.75 -4.59 -20.21
C ASP A 97 39.16 -5.08 -21.61
N ARG A 98 40.47 -5.12 -21.89
CA ARG A 98 41.02 -5.77 -23.08
C ARG A 98 40.68 -7.25 -23.13
N ALA A 99 40.89 -7.97 -22.02
CA ALA A 99 40.61 -9.40 -21.95
C ALA A 99 39.13 -9.71 -22.17
N LYS A 100 38.22 -8.92 -21.55
CA LYS A 100 36.77 -9.00 -21.79
C LYS A 100 36.43 -8.77 -23.25
N ALA A 101 36.98 -7.73 -23.86
CA ALA A 101 36.71 -7.41 -25.26
C ALA A 101 37.21 -8.52 -26.21
N ILE A 102 38.39 -9.11 -25.96
CA ILE A 102 38.92 -10.25 -26.73
C ILE A 102 38.03 -11.49 -26.56
N TYR A 103 37.55 -11.78 -25.35
CA TYR A 103 36.65 -12.91 -25.11
C TYR A 103 35.33 -12.78 -25.87
N ILE A 104 34.67 -11.61 -25.78
CA ILE A 104 33.43 -11.35 -26.52
C ILE A 104 33.69 -11.44 -28.03
N LEU A 105 34.84 -10.93 -28.51
CA LEU A 105 35.21 -10.98 -29.93
C LEU A 105 35.36 -12.41 -30.41
N ARG A 106 36.07 -13.27 -29.66
CA ARG A 106 36.19 -14.71 -29.96
C ARG A 106 34.85 -15.43 -29.95
N LYS A 107 33.94 -15.09 -29.03
CA LYS A 107 32.58 -15.65 -28.98
C LYS A 107 31.76 -15.25 -30.22
N VAL A 108 31.88 -14.00 -30.65
CA VAL A 108 31.24 -13.45 -31.85
C VAL A 108 31.81 -14.10 -33.13
N GLU A 109 33.11 -14.35 -33.18
CA GLU A 109 33.79 -15.03 -34.29
C GLU A 109 33.45 -16.53 -34.35
N ASN A 110 33.35 -17.21 -33.20
CA ASN A 110 32.87 -18.60 -33.11
C ASN A 110 31.39 -18.76 -33.50
N PHE A 111 30.55 -17.79 -33.17
CA PHE A 111 29.14 -17.77 -33.59
C PHE A 111 29.02 -17.67 -35.12
N LEU A 112 29.86 -16.85 -35.76
CA LEU A 112 29.96 -16.80 -37.21
C LEU A 112 30.52 -18.10 -37.80
N PHE A 113 31.56 -18.68 -37.22
CA PHE A 113 32.13 -19.94 -37.68
C PHE A 113 31.09 -21.07 -37.71
N LYS A 114 30.28 -21.20 -36.63
CA LYS A 114 29.16 -22.16 -36.57
C LYS A 114 28.05 -21.86 -37.59
N ARG A 115 27.75 -20.58 -37.86
CA ARG A 115 26.74 -20.17 -38.84
C ARG A 115 27.20 -20.30 -40.30
N THR A 116 28.51 -20.19 -40.56
CA THR A 116 29.10 -20.43 -41.87
C THR A 116 29.11 -21.93 -42.17
N LEU A 117 29.46 -22.76 -41.19
CA LEU A 117 29.35 -24.23 -41.28
C LEU A 117 27.90 -24.71 -41.44
N SER A 118 26.91 -24.00 -40.88
CA SER A 118 25.48 -24.33 -41.03
C SER A 118 24.86 -23.85 -42.34
N LYS A 119 25.57 -23.06 -43.16
CA LYS A 119 25.12 -22.69 -44.51
C LYS A 119 25.58 -23.69 -45.57
N ASP A 120 26.61 -24.48 -45.28
CA ASP A 120 27.09 -25.56 -46.13
C ASP A 120 26.36 -26.91 -45.89
N SER A 121 25.44 -26.96 -44.92
CA SER A 121 24.57 -28.10 -44.65
C SER A 121 23.09 -27.70 -44.72
N GLU A 122 22.56 -27.64 -45.94
CA GLU A 122 21.12 -27.66 -46.16
C GLU A 122 20.54 -29.00 -45.67
N SER A 123 19.97 -29.03 -44.47
CA SER A 123 18.71 -29.72 -44.14
C SER A 123 18.49 -29.85 -42.61
N VAL A 124 17.20 -29.78 -42.23
CA VAL A 124 16.61 -30.13 -40.93
C VAL A 124 16.42 -28.99 -39.90
N GLN A 125 15.33 -28.25 -40.15
CA GLN A 125 14.20 -27.95 -39.25
C GLN A 125 14.37 -27.82 -37.73
N LYS A 126 13.83 -26.67 -37.26
CA LYS A 126 12.86 -26.46 -36.16
C LYS A 126 13.18 -26.94 -34.74
N THR A 127 12.70 -26.11 -33.81
CA THR A 127 12.57 -26.28 -32.36
C THR A 127 13.87 -26.22 -31.55
N HIS A 128 14.08 -25.07 -30.88
CA HIS A 128 14.34 -24.93 -29.44
C HIS A 128 14.41 -23.43 -29.11
N GLN A 129 13.27 -22.74 -29.16
CA GLN A 129 13.09 -21.51 -28.38
C GLN A 129 12.65 -21.98 -26.99
N LYS A 130 13.63 -22.13 -26.10
CA LYS A 130 13.38 -22.21 -24.67
C LYS A 130 13.56 -20.80 -24.13
N THR A 131 12.45 -20.16 -23.84
CA THR A 131 12.33 -18.96 -23.02
C THR A 131 12.96 -19.28 -21.67
N THR A 132 14.14 -18.71 -21.41
CA THR A 132 14.70 -18.70 -20.06
C THR A 132 14.29 -17.38 -19.42
N SER A 133 13.41 -17.46 -18.45
CA SER A 133 13.03 -16.36 -17.57
C SER A 133 14.26 -15.76 -16.87
N ILE A 134 14.23 -14.44 -16.70
CA ILE A 134 15.32 -13.62 -16.13
C ILE A 134 15.58 -13.91 -14.64
N SER A 135 14.80 -14.78 -13.98
CA SER A 135 14.95 -15.09 -12.54
C SER A 135 16.04 -16.11 -12.19
N SER A 136 16.85 -16.59 -13.14
CA SER A 136 17.96 -17.53 -12.87
C SER A 136 19.37 -16.91 -12.91
N TYR A 137 19.48 -15.59 -13.11
CA TYR A 137 20.73 -14.97 -13.56
C TYR A 137 21.88 -14.87 -12.54
N GLU A 138 21.64 -15.02 -11.23
CA GLU A 138 22.74 -15.01 -10.25
C GLU A 138 23.33 -16.41 -10.00
N ASN A 139 22.51 -17.47 -10.07
CA ASN A 139 23.00 -18.86 -9.89
C ASN A 139 23.52 -19.50 -11.20
N ASN A 140 23.09 -19.03 -12.37
CA ASN A 140 23.59 -19.54 -13.65
C ASN A 140 24.89 -18.89 -14.13
N TYR A 141 25.26 -17.70 -13.65
CA TYR A 141 26.53 -17.08 -14.01
C TYR A 141 27.72 -17.87 -13.42
N TYR A 142 27.62 -18.28 -12.14
CA TYR A 142 28.64 -19.06 -11.45
C TYR A 142 28.77 -20.49 -12.02
N ASN A 143 27.66 -21.18 -12.25
CA ASN A 143 27.66 -22.56 -12.77
C ASN A 143 28.09 -22.63 -14.24
N SER A 144 27.67 -21.66 -15.07
CA SER A 144 28.20 -21.49 -16.43
C SER A 144 29.71 -21.26 -16.42
N LEU A 145 30.24 -20.45 -15.50
CA LEU A 145 31.69 -20.20 -15.41
C LEU A 145 32.48 -21.46 -15.04
N VAL A 146 31.96 -22.28 -14.11
CA VAL A 146 32.58 -23.53 -13.65
C VAL A 146 32.56 -24.61 -14.74
N GLU A 147 31.44 -24.80 -15.43
CA GLU A 147 31.34 -25.71 -16.59
C GLU A 147 32.26 -25.27 -17.75
N ASN A 148 32.43 -23.95 -17.95
CA ASN A 148 33.33 -23.42 -18.97
C ASN A 148 34.82 -23.63 -18.63
N ILE A 149 35.20 -23.68 -17.34
CA ILE A 149 36.57 -23.99 -16.89
C ILE A 149 36.90 -25.47 -17.16
N GLU A 150 35.95 -26.38 -16.99
CA GLU A 150 36.15 -27.79 -17.31
C GLU A 150 36.29 -28.03 -18.82
N LEU A 151 35.60 -27.24 -19.64
CA LEU A 151 35.75 -27.26 -21.10
C LEU A 151 37.12 -26.73 -21.56
N ILE A 152 37.62 -25.66 -20.93
CA ILE A 152 38.93 -25.05 -21.23
C ILE A 152 40.09 -25.97 -20.80
N LYS A 153 39.97 -26.65 -19.66
CA LYS A 153 40.90 -27.70 -19.20
C LYS A 153 41.04 -28.86 -20.20
N GLN A 154 40.01 -29.12 -20.99
CA GLN A 154 39.99 -30.21 -21.97
C GLN A 154 40.57 -29.81 -23.33
N THR A 155 40.64 -28.52 -23.67
CA THR A 155 40.96 -28.09 -25.04
C THR A 155 42.41 -27.71 -25.31
N GLU A 156 43.19 -27.12 -24.40
CA GLU A 156 44.53 -26.62 -24.78
C GLU A 156 45.57 -26.81 -23.68
N LYS A 157 46.58 -27.63 -23.99
CA LYS A 157 47.70 -28.01 -23.11
C LYS A 157 48.98 -27.23 -23.41
N GLU A 158 48.89 -26.14 -24.17
CA GLU A 158 50.05 -25.42 -24.70
C GLU A 158 49.77 -23.90 -24.72
N ASP A 159 50.04 -23.20 -23.61
CA ASP A 159 50.55 -21.82 -23.67
C ASP A 159 50.98 -21.30 -22.27
N GLU A 160 52.11 -20.59 -22.22
CA GLU A 160 52.73 -19.99 -21.03
C GLU A 160 51.91 -18.84 -20.39
N ASP A 161 50.77 -18.46 -20.99
CA ASP A 161 49.87 -17.41 -20.49
C ASP A 161 48.86 -17.90 -19.42
N TYR A 162 48.75 -19.21 -19.20
CA TYR A 162 47.75 -19.80 -18.29
C TYR A 162 48.05 -19.56 -16.80
N GLU A 163 49.33 -19.60 -16.39
CA GLU A 163 49.76 -19.31 -15.02
C GLU A 163 49.56 -17.82 -14.66
N SER A 164 49.66 -16.93 -15.65
CA SER A 164 49.36 -15.50 -15.52
C SER A 164 47.85 -15.27 -15.36
N PHE A 165 47.02 -16.03 -16.07
CA PHE A 165 45.56 -15.95 -16.01
C PHE A 165 45.00 -16.53 -14.70
N GLU A 166 45.52 -17.64 -14.17
CA GLU A 166 45.16 -18.21 -12.86
C GLU A 166 45.52 -17.27 -11.69
N ASN A 167 46.68 -16.59 -11.76
CA ASN A 167 47.06 -15.58 -10.77
C ASN A 167 46.21 -14.31 -10.86
N LEU A 168 45.94 -13.82 -12.08
CA LEU A 168 45.08 -12.65 -12.31
C LEU A 168 43.62 -12.95 -11.94
N TYR A 169 43.14 -14.18 -12.17
CA TYR A 169 41.81 -14.67 -11.79
C TYR A 169 41.69 -14.88 -10.29
N SER A 170 42.73 -15.40 -9.62
CA SER A 170 42.76 -15.51 -8.15
C SER A 170 42.76 -14.12 -7.48
N GLN A 171 43.45 -13.14 -8.07
CA GLN A 171 43.40 -11.74 -7.64
C GLN A 171 42.05 -11.08 -7.93
N LEU A 172 41.42 -11.37 -9.08
CA LEU A 172 40.07 -10.92 -9.43
C LEU A 172 38.99 -11.58 -8.58
N ILE A 173 39.14 -12.84 -8.17
CA ILE A 173 38.27 -13.47 -7.17
C ILE A 173 38.49 -12.84 -5.80
N ASP A 174 39.72 -12.48 -5.43
CA ASP A 174 39.99 -11.74 -4.19
C ASP A 174 39.48 -10.29 -4.22
N GLU A 175 39.39 -9.64 -5.38
CA GLU A 175 38.73 -8.33 -5.58
C GLU A 175 37.20 -8.43 -5.75
N MET A 176 36.68 -9.50 -6.38
CA MET A 176 35.25 -9.84 -6.51
C MET A 176 34.67 -10.49 -5.25
N LYS A 177 35.51 -10.90 -4.28
CA LYS A 177 35.21 -10.87 -2.84
C LYS A 177 35.08 -9.41 -2.38
N SER A 178 34.43 -8.55 -3.14
CA SER A 178 34.17 -7.15 -2.82
C SER A 178 33.27 -7.04 -1.59
N PHE A 179 33.17 -5.83 -1.04
CA PHE A 179 32.10 -5.50 -0.09
C PHE A 179 30.76 -5.93 -0.74
N ASN A 180 30.03 -6.85 -0.13
CA ASN A 180 28.73 -7.33 -0.63
C ASN A 180 27.76 -7.41 0.56
N PRO A 181 27.07 -6.30 0.88
CA PRO A 181 26.25 -6.23 2.07
C PRO A 181 24.96 -7.05 1.91
N GLU A 182 24.62 -7.86 2.90
CA GLU A 182 23.28 -8.46 3.02
C GLU A 182 22.35 -7.48 3.72
N ILE A 183 21.13 -7.35 3.22
CA ILE A 183 20.16 -6.37 3.70
C ILE A 183 18.94 -7.14 4.21
N PHE A 184 18.54 -6.84 5.43
CA PHE A 184 17.35 -7.39 6.08
C PHE A 184 16.47 -6.25 6.53
N TYR A 185 15.16 -6.43 6.42
CA TYR A 185 14.18 -5.45 6.87
C TYR A 185 13.14 -6.13 7.76
N ASN A 186 12.90 -5.55 8.92
CA ASN A 186 11.85 -6.00 9.83
C ASN A 186 11.51 -4.87 10.81
N ASN A 187 10.22 -4.63 11.06
CA ASN A 187 9.75 -3.67 12.06
C ASN A 187 10.43 -2.29 11.94
N TRP A 188 10.39 -1.71 10.74
CA TRP A 188 10.99 -0.41 10.41
C TRP A 188 12.51 -0.32 10.55
N LYS A 189 13.20 -1.44 10.78
CA LYS A 189 14.67 -1.48 10.92
C LYS A 189 15.29 -2.15 9.71
N LEU A 190 16.27 -1.47 9.14
CA LEU A 190 17.14 -2.00 8.10
C LEU A 190 18.44 -2.48 8.75
N THR A 191 18.66 -3.79 8.74
CA THR A 191 19.89 -4.41 9.23
C THR A 191 20.78 -4.77 8.05
N ILE A 192 22.01 -4.26 8.05
CA ILE A 192 22.95 -4.43 6.96
C ILE A 192 24.16 -5.20 7.51
N LYS A 193 24.38 -6.42 7.00
CA LYS A 193 25.50 -7.28 7.38
C LYS A 193 26.57 -7.29 6.31
N PHE A 194 27.83 -7.13 6.69
CA PHE A 194 28.95 -7.01 5.74
C PHE A 194 30.29 -7.33 6.39
N ASP A 195 31.33 -7.59 5.60
CA ASP A 195 32.70 -7.72 6.13
C ASP A 195 33.31 -6.34 6.40
N SER A 196 33.39 -5.94 7.68
CA SER A 196 33.89 -4.61 8.08
C SER A 196 35.34 -4.36 7.68
N LYS A 197 36.16 -5.42 7.51
CA LYS A 197 37.56 -5.29 7.06
C LYS A 197 37.68 -4.73 5.65
N LYS A 198 36.60 -4.83 4.85
CA LYS A 198 36.51 -4.30 3.49
C LYS A 198 36.08 -2.83 3.46
N VAL A 199 35.65 -2.26 4.59
CA VAL A 199 35.26 -0.85 4.69
C VAL A 199 36.46 -0.05 5.22
N LYS A 200 37.21 0.57 4.31
CA LYS A 200 38.31 1.48 4.68
C LYS A 200 37.82 2.92 4.68
N GLY A 201 37.83 3.57 5.84
CA GLY A 201 37.39 4.95 6.00
C GLY A 201 35.89 5.06 6.26
N LYS A 202 35.23 6.02 5.61
CA LYS A 202 33.79 6.22 5.79
C LYS A 202 32.98 5.27 4.92
N LEU A 203 31.81 4.87 5.40
CA LEU A 203 30.78 4.23 4.60
C LEU A 203 29.64 5.23 4.43
N THR A 204 29.10 5.34 3.23
CA THR A 204 27.89 6.11 2.95
C THR A 204 26.79 5.16 2.45
N ILE A 205 25.62 5.20 3.08
CA ILE A 205 24.44 4.40 2.70
C ILE A 205 23.32 5.35 2.34
N LYS A 206 22.81 5.23 1.12
CA LYS A 206 21.70 6.02 0.59
C LYS A 206 20.55 5.11 0.19
N ILE A 207 19.32 5.59 0.41
CA ILE A 207 18.11 4.97 -0.12
C ILE A 207 17.48 6.03 -1.03
N GLY A 208 17.43 5.75 -2.33
CA GLY A 208 17.13 6.76 -3.34
C GLY A 208 18.09 7.96 -3.23
N ALA A 209 17.54 9.17 -3.07
CA ALA A 209 18.31 10.40 -2.92
C ALA A 209 18.73 10.73 -1.47
N THR A 210 18.22 9.99 -0.48
CA THR A 210 18.39 10.32 0.94
C THR A 210 19.57 9.54 1.54
N THR A 211 20.46 10.25 2.24
CA THR A 211 21.58 9.64 2.97
C THR A 211 21.17 9.25 4.38
N PHE A 212 21.27 7.96 4.72
CA PHE A 212 20.91 7.43 6.04
C PHE A 212 22.12 7.22 6.94
N PHE A 213 23.27 6.94 6.33
CA PHE A 213 24.53 6.73 7.03
C PHE A 213 25.65 7.42 6.25
N ASP A 214 26.48 8.22 6.90
CA ASP A 214 27.66 8.85 6.28
C ASP A 214 28.71 9.12 7.36
N ARG A 215 29.39 8.06 7.81
CA ARG A 215 30.46 8.16 8.80
C ARG A 215 31.37 6.94 8.78
N GLN A 216 32.43 6.96 9.58
CA GLN A 216 33.21 5.76 9.87
C GLN A 216 32.40 4.81 10.78
N LEU A 217 32.72 3.52 10.69
CA LEU A 217 32.16 2.50 11.58
C LEU A 217 32.62 2.74 13.02
N THR A 218 31.74 2.50 13.98
CA THR A 218 32.12 2.42 15.39
C THR A 218 32.86 1.11 15.67
N GLU A 219 33.52 1.02 16.83
CA GLU A 219 34.18 -0.23 17.26
C GLU A 219 33.20 -1.40 17.34
N GLU A 220 31.96 -1.15 17.78
CA GLU A 220 30.91 -2.17 17.86
C GLU A 220 30.44 -2.63 16.48
N GLU A 221 30.14 -1.70 15.57
CA GLU A 221 29.70 -2.03 14.20
C GLU A 221 30.78 -2.82 13.44
N ALA A 222 32.05 -2.43 13.61
CA ALA A 222 33.17 -3.15 13.01
C ALA A 222 33.35 -4.55 13.62
N LYS A 223 33.13 -4.69 14.94
CA LYS A 223 33.23 -5.97 15.65
C LYS A 223 32.10 -6.94 15.25
N TYR A 224 30.87 -6.43 15.12
CA TYR A 224 29.69 -7.24 14.82
C TYR A 224 29.38 -7.35 13.33
N ASN A 225 30.11 -6.63 12.47
CA ASN A 225 29.92 -6.69 11.02
C ASN A 225 28.49 -6.30 10.60
N GLU A 226 27.89 -5.36 11.33
CA GLU A 226 26.48 -5.04 11.23
C GLU A 226 26.22 -3.55 11.49
N ILE A 227 25.31 -2.96 10.70
CA ILE A 227 24.72 -1.65 10.95
C ILE A 227 23.20 -1.82 11.02
N GLU A 228 22.57 -1.20 12.00
CA GLU A 228 21.12 -1.07 12.09
C GLU A 228 20.72 0.39 11.81
N ILE A 229 19.76 0.58 10.92
CA ILE A 229 19.15 1.88 10.60
C ILE A 229 17.66 1.79 10.94
N ASP A 230 17.22 2.52 11.97
CA ASP A 230 15.79 2.69 12.27
C ASP A 230 15.19 3.73 11.30
N LEU A 231 14.43 3.24 10.31
CA LEU A 231 13.78 4.08 9.30
C LEU A 231 12.70 4.97 9.91
N ARG A 232 12.04 4.50 10.98
CA ARG A 232 11.02 5.27 11.70
C ARG A 232 11.62 6.46 12.44
N GLU A 233 12.78 6.32 13.10
CA GLU A 233 13.49 7.47 13.69
C GLU A 233 13.88 8.51 12.65
N ARG A 234 14.13 8.07 11.41
CA ARG A 234 14.42 8.93 10.26
C ARG A 234 13.17 9.46 9.55
N LYS A 235 11.97 9.12 10.04
CA LYS A 235 10.67 9.42 9.41
C LYS A 235 10.62 9.00 7.94
N TYR A 236 11.27 7.89 7.61
CA TYR A 236 11.29 7.33 6.28
C TYR A 236 10.40 6.10 6.23
N PHE A 237 9.48 6.09 5.27
CA PHE A 237 8.53 5.00 5.06
C PHE A 237 8.64 4.56 3.59
N PRO A 238 8.92 3.28 3.30
CA PRO A 238 9.12 2.80 1.94
C PRO A 238 7.91 3.06 1.05
N LYS A 239 8.11 3.42 -0.21
CA LYS A 239 7.01 3.64 -1.17
C LYS A 239 6.79 2.47 -2.13
N GLY A 240 7.70 1.51 -2.12
CA GLY A 240 7.71 0.36 -3.01
C GLY A 240 9.12 -0.24 -3.04
N LYS A 241 9.48 -0.85 -4.18
CA LYS A 241 10.86 -1.29 -4.44
C LYS A 241 11.77 -0.09 -4.62
N GLU A 242 12.94 -0.13 -3.98
CA GLU A 242 13.90 0.98 -4.01
C GLU A 242 15.33 0.48 -4.18
N PHE A 243 16.22 1.37 -4.61
CA PHE A 243 17.66 1.09 -4.71
C PHE A 243 18.40 1.62 -3.48
N ILE A 244 19.15 0.73 -2.83
CA ILE A 244 20.05 1.06 -1.73
C ILE A 244 21.47 1.13 -2.28
N THR A 245 22.10 2.28 -2.12
CA THR A 245 23.46 2.56 -2.63
C THR A 245 24.45 2.60 -1.48
N PHE A 246 25.56 1.88 -1.63
CA PHE A 246 26.68 1.83 -0.70
C PHE A 246 27.91 2.43 -1.36
N GLU A 247 28.49 3.46 -0.73
CA GLU A 247 29.69 4.15 -1.23
C GLU A 247 30.81 4.02 -0.21
N ILE A 248 31.97 3.56 -0.66
CA ILE A 248 33.22 3.51 0.11
C ILE A 248 34.27 4.30 -0.68
N PRO A 249 35.08 5.17 -0.04
CA PRO A 249 36.10 5.94 -0.72
C PRO A 249 37.01 5.06 -1.59
N ASN A 250 37.24 5.49 -2.84
CA ASN A 250 38.07 4.79 -3.83
C ASN A 250 37.53 3.42 -4.29
N HIS A 251 36.25 3.11 -4.01
CA HIS A 251 35.56 1.93 -4.55
C HIS A 251 34.35 2.36 -5.38
N MET A 252 33.97 1.52 -6.36
CA MET A 252 32.72 1.70 -7.10
C MET A 252 31.51 1.57 -6.17
N PRO A 253 30.48 2.42 -6.31
CA PRO A 253 29.24 2.27 -5.55
C PRO A 253 28.58 0.92 -5.82
N ILE A 254 28.09 0.28 -4.77
CA ILE A 254 27.28 -0.94 -4.90
C ILE A 254 25.82 -0.55 -4.76
N ILE A 255 25.01 -0.96 -5.73
CA ILE A 255 23.59 -0.65 -5.79
C ILE A 255 22.83 -1.96 -5.68
N LYS A 256 21.90 -2.05 -4.72
CA LYS A 256 21.02 -3.21 -4.55
C LYS A 256 19.57 -2.77 -4.65
N GLU A 257 18.79 -3.45 -5.50
CA GLU A 257 17.34 -3.35 -5.43
C GLU A 257 16.86 -4.06 -4.17
N PHE A 258 15.90 -3.46 -3.47
CA PHE A 258 15.37 -4.00 -2.23
C PHE A 258 13.85 -3.85 -2.19
N ASP A 259 13.18 -4.92 -1.77
CA ASP A 259 11.74 -4.96 -1.55
C ASP A 259 11.46 -5.21 -0.06
N TYR A 260 10.62 -4.36 0.53
CA TYR A 260 10.44 -4.23 1.98
C TYR A 260 9.44 -5.24 2.55
N PHE A 261 9.52 -6.49 2.09
CA PHE A 261 8.76 -7.59 2.68
C PHE A 261 9.28 -7.92 4.07
N GLU A 262 8.38 -7.94 5.05
CA GLU A 262 8.65 -8.38 6.41
C GLU A 262 7.66 -9.47 6.85
N THR A 263 8.06 -10.26 7.83
CA THR A 263 7.21 -11.29 8.43
C THR A 263 6.61 -10.75 9.73
N ILE A 264 5.29 -10.66 9.82
CA ILE A 264 4.62 -10.01 10.96
C ILE A 264 4.36 -10.99 12.12
N ASP A 265 3.99 -12.25 11.84
CA ASP A 265 3.61 -13.25 12.87
C ASP A 265 4.28 -14.62 12.67
N GLY A 266 5.39 -14.65 11.93
CA GLY A 266 6.14 -15.87 11.62
C GLY A 266 5.56 -16.73 10.50
N LYS A 267 4.44 -16.33 9.88
CA LYS A 267 3.76 -17.13 8.84
C LYS A 267 3.88 -16.53 7.45
N HIS A 268 3.30 -15.35 7.25
CA HIS A 268 3.18 -14.72 5.94
C HIS A 268 4.07 -13.48 5.86
N LYS A 269 4.39 -13.07 4.63
CA LYS A 269 5.14 -11.85 4.37
C LYS A 269 4.19 -10.78 3.84
N THR A 270 4.40 -9.54 4.27
CA THR A 270 3.69 -8.37 3.75
C THR A 270 4.68 -7.22 3.65
N ARG A 271 4.35 -6.22 2.84
CA ARG A 271 5.00 -4.90 2.84
C ARG A 271 4.05 -3.86 3.42
N ILE A 272 4.59 -2.88 4.12
CA ILE A 272 3.85 -1.70 4.58
C ILE A 272 4.44 -0.48 3.87
N LEU A 273 3.68 0.07 2.92
CA LEU A 273 4.15 1.12 2.01
C LEU A 273 3.48 2.46 2.31
N GLN A 274 4.21 3.56 2.20
CA GLN A 274 3.63 4.88 2.22
C GLN A 274 3.04 5.24 0.86
N HIS A 275 1.76 5.59 0.86
CA HIS A 275 1.09 6.23 -0.27
C HIS A 275 0.92 7.72 0.02
N ASP A 276 1.31 8.56 -0.93
CA ASP A 276 1.25 10.01 -0.78
C ASP A 276 -0.08 10.56 -1.32
N CYS A 277 -0.93 11.05 -0.41
CA CYS A 277 -2.20 11.69 -0.75
C CYS A 277 -2.09 13.22 -0.81
N CYS A 278 -0.87 13.80 -0.75
CA CYS A 278 -0.66 15.24 -0.67
C CYS A 278 -1.03 15.94 -1.98
N GLY A 279 -2.32 16.28 -2.15
CA GLY A 279 -2.88 16.97 -3.33
C GLY A 279 -3.78 18.17 -2.98
N ASN A 280 -3.41 18.97 -1.97
CA ASN A 280 -4.28 19.98 -1.33
C ASN A 280 -5.61 19.39 -0.80
N LEU A 281 -5.65 18.10 -0.45
CA LEU A 281 -6.86 17.43 0.05
C LEU A 281 -7.25 17.94 1.44
N PHE A 282 -6.25 18.16 2.30
CA PHE A 282 -6.44 18.62 3.66
C PHE A 282 -5.39 19.68 4.00
N THR A 283 -5.82 20.85 4.47
CA THR A 283 -4.95 21.94 4.94
C THR A 283 -5.34 22.45 6.33
N GLY A 284 -6.26 21.75 7.00
CA GLY A 284 -6.79 22.12 8.32
C GLY A 284 -5.98 21.56 9.48
N LYS A 285 -6.37 21.95 10.70
CA LYS A 285 -5.86 21.36 11.97
C LYS A 285 -6.78 20.29 12.54
N ASN A 286 -8.01 20.25 12.05
CA ASN A 286 -9.07 19.37 12.52
C ASN A 286 -9.47 18.45 11.39
N LEU A 287 -9.09 17.18 11.48
CA LEU A 287 -9.48 16.17 10.52
C LEU A 287 -10.91 15.71 10.81
N ARG A 288 -11.79 15.89 9.83
CA ARG A 288 -13.20 15.49 9.93
C ARG A 288 -13.37 14.10 9.34
N ILE A 289 -13.90 13.17 10.13
CA ILE A 289 -14.07 11.78 9.74
C ILE A 289 -15.53 11.39 9.96
N ALA A 290 -16.08 10.68 8.98
CA ALA A 290 -17.39 10.05 9.05
C ALA A 290 -17.21 8.53 9.14
N ALA A 291 -17.49 7.94 10.31
CA ALA A 291 -17.58 6.50 10.47
C ALA A 291 -19.03 6.05 10.25
N VAL A 292 -19.27 5.19 9.26
CA VAL A 292 -20.62 4.78 8.86
C VAL A 292 -20.97 3.44 9.51
N GLN A 293 -22.18 3.34 10.06
CA GLN A 293 -22.79 2.11 10.57
C GLN A 293 -24.01 1.77 9.73
N LEU A 294 -23.89 0.77 8.86
CA LEU A 294 -24.92 0.37 7.92
C LEU A 294 -25.48 -1.01 8.24
N LYS A 295 -26.77 -1.20 7.91
CA LYS A 295 -27.42 -2.51 7.93
C LYS A 295 -27.31 -3.21 6.57
N TYR A 296 -26.85 -4.46 6.57
CA TYR A 296 -26.76 -5.29 5.35
C TYR A 296 -26.94 -6.79 5.66
N ASN A 297 -27.35 -7.56 4.66
CA ASN A 297 -27.36 -9.02 4.75
C ASN A 297 -26.10 -9.57 4.08
N ALA A 298 -25.30 -10.32 4.83
CA ALA A 298 -24.14 -11.02 4.33
C ALA A 298 -24.49 -12.49 4.06
N TYR A 299 -23.93 -13.05 3.00
CA TYR A 299 -24.07 -14.46 2.66
C TYR A 299 -22.73 -15.01 2.16
N LYS A 300 -22.62 -16.34 2.16
CA LYS A 300 -21.42 -17.04 1.69
C LYS A 300 -21.69 -17.65 0.32
N GLU A 301 -20.76 -17.48 -0.60
CA GLU A 301 -20.81 -18.06 -1.93
C GLU A 301 -19.38 -18.33 -2.40
N ASN A 302 -19.09 -19.51 -2.95
CA ASN A 302 -17.78 -19.86 -3.55
C ASN A 302 -16.56 -19.40 -2.72
N SER A 303 -16.51 -19.79 -1.45
CA SER A 303 -15.41 -19.43 -0.53
C SER A 303 -15.28 -17.94 -0.15
N VAL A 304 -16.18 -17.06 -0.61
CA VAL A 304 -16.16 -15.63 -0.29
C VAL A 304 -17.39 -15.17 0.50
N VAL A 305 -17.25 -14.06 1.22
CA VAL A 305 -18.36 -13.36 1.85
C VAL A 305 -18.83 -12.25 0.92
N LYS A 306 -20.12 -12.26 0.58
CA LYS A 306 -20.78 -11.23 -0.23
C LYS A 306 -21.91 -10.58 0.57
N ILE A 307 -22.39 -9.45 0.09
CA ILE A 307 -23.59 -8.81 0.62
C ILE A 307 -24.70 -8.77 -0.43
N MET A 308 -25.94 -8.78 0.04
CA MET A 308 -27.08 -8.45 -0.81
C MET A 308 -27.10 -6.94 -1.06
N ALA A 309 -26.68 -6.53 -2.25
CA ALA A 309 -26.66 -5.15 -2.68
C ALA A 309 -27.62 -4.94 -3.85
N ASP A 310 -28.89 -4.67 -3.53
CA ASP A 310 -29.90 -4.31 -4.52
C ASP A 310 -29.93 -2.79 -4.78
N GLU A 311 -30.82 -2.36 -5.65
CA GLU A 311 -31.06 -0.94 -5.96
C GLU A 311 -31.41 -0.11 -4.71
N ALA A 312 -32.10 -0.69 -3.73
CA ALA A 312 -32.43 0.02 -2.50
C ALA A 312 -31.17 0.25 -1.64
N TYR A 313 -30.28 -0.74 -1.59
CA TYR A 313 -28.98 -0.60 -0.93
C TYR A 313 -28.09 0.43 -1.64
N HIS A 314 -28.04 0.43 -2.97
CA HIS A 314 -27.33 1.45 -3.74
C HIS A 314 -27.85 2.87 -3.45
N ARG A 315 -29.18 3.09 -3.50
CA ARG A 315 -29.81 4.37 -3.11
C ARG A 315 -29.43 4.81 -1.70
N LYS A 316 -29.35 3.85 -0.76
CA LYS A 316 -28.91 4.13 0.62
C LYS A 316 -27.47 4.66 0.66
N ILE A 317 -26.54 4.03 -0.06
CA ILE A 317 -25.15 4.49 -0.13
C ILE A 317 -25.07 5.90 -0.71
N LEU A 318 -25.76 6.17 -1.82
CA LEU A 318 -25.75 7.50 -2.45
C LEU A 318 -26.34 8.59 -1.56
N ALA A 319 -27.40 8.28 -0.82
CA ALA A 319 -27.99 9.21 0.14
C ALA A 319 -27.03 9.54 1.30
N VAL A 320 -26.27 8.55 1.79
CA VAL A 320 -25.22 8.75 2.80
C VAL A 320 -24.11 9.64 2.26
N LEU A 321 -23.57 9.33 1.08
CA LEU A 321 -22.53 10.16 0.44
C LEU A 321 -23.01 11.60 0.24
N LYS A 322 -24.23 11.79 -0.29
CA LYS A 322 -24.83 13.11 -0.50
C LYS A 322 -24.96 13.92 0.79
N ALA A 323 -25.35 13.27 1.89
CA ALA A 323 -25.48 13.92 3.20
C ALA A 323 -24.13 14.35 3.81
N LEU A 324 -23.02 13.79 3.32
CA LEU A 324 -21.66 14.05 3.83
C LEU A 324 -20.88 15.08 3.00
N ARG A 325 -21.47 15.60 1.92
CA ARG A 325 -20.86 16.66 1.09
C ARG A 325 -20.54 17.89 1.94
N GLY A 326 -19.26 18.27 1.95
CA GLY A 326 -18.76 19.43 2.71
C GLY A 326 -18.72 19.24 4.23
N GLU A 327 -19.16 18.10 4.77
CA GLU A 327 -19.24 17.84 6.20
C GLU A 327 -18.03 17.08 6.75
N THR A 328 -17.31 16.35 5.88
CA THR A 328 -16.20 15.47 6.25
C THR A 328 -15.03 15.56 5.26
N ASP A 329 -13.85 15.10 5.69
CA ASP A 329 -12.66 14.95 4.85
C ASP A 329 -12.45 13.47 4.46
N ILE A 330 -12.87 12.55 5.33
CA ILE A 330 -12.79 11.09 5.12
C ILE A 330 -14.12 10.43 5.45
N ILE A 331 -14.53 9.44 4.65
CA ILE A 331 -15.67 8.55 4.92
C ILE A 331 -15.13 7.13 5.07
N VAL A 332 -15.54 6.44 6.13
CA VAL A 332 -15.16 5.05 6.41
C VAL A 332 -16.39 4.18 6.48
N PHE A 333 -16.52 3.28 5.51
CA PHE A 333 -17.57 2.29 5.46
C PHE A 333 -17.14 0.97 6.13
N PRO A 334 -18.09 0.17 6.67
CA PRO A 334 -17.80 -1.14 7.23
C PRO A 334 -17.21 -2.13 6.23
N GLU A 335 -16.50 -3.14 6.71
CA GLU A 335 -16.06 -4.30 5.92
C GLU A 335 -17.25 -4.91 5.13
N PHE A 336 -17.02 -5.39 3.91
CA PHE A 336 -18.04 -5.94 3.00
C PHE A 336 -19.18 -5.00 2.56
N SER A 337 -19.22 -3.76 3.01
CA SER A 337 -20.41 -2.93 2.82
C SER A 337 -20.51 -2.23 1.45
N ILE A 338 -19.41 -1.98 0.71
CA ILE A 338 -19.46 -1.26 -0.58
C ILE A 338 -18.98 -2.14 -1.75
N PRO A 339 -19.87 -2.77 -2.51
CA PRO A 339 -19.50 -3.59 -3.67
C PRO A 339 -18.66 -2.84 -4.71
N PHE A 340 -17.87 -3.58 -5.49
CA PHE A 340 -17.02 -3.01 -6.55
C PHE A 340 -17.83 -2.23 -7.59
N ASP A 341 -19.06 -2.67 -7.89
CA ASP A 341 -19.98 -2.01 -8.80
C ASP A 341 -20.29 -0.55 -8.43
N PHE A 342 -20.07 -0.14 -7.17
CA PHE A 342 -20.31 1.24 -6.73
C PHE A 342 -19.06 2.13 -6.82
N LEU A 343 -17.87 1.57 -7.09
CA LEU A 343 -16.61 2.30 -6.98
C LEU A 343 -16.46 3.44 -8.00
N GLU A 344 -16.97 3.29 -9.23
CA GLU A 344 -16.91 4.37 -10.23
C GLU A 344 -17.69 5.61 -9.79
N GLU A 345 -18.91 5.43 -9.28
CA GLU A 345 -19.74 6.53 -8.79
C GLU A 345 -19.18 7.13 -7.50
N ILE A 346 -18.58 6.31 -6.65
CA ILE A 346 -17.88 6.78 -5.44
C ILE A 346 -16.62 7.57 -5.81
N GLN A 347 -15.87 7.16 -6.84
CA GLN A 347 -14.75 7.93 -7.36
C GLN A 347 -15.21 9.28 -7.90
N GLN A 348 -16.30 9.32 -8.67
CA GLN A 348 -16.88 10.58 -9.13
C GLN A 348 -17.27 11.48 -7.94
N PHE A 349 -17.94 10.93 -6.93
CA PHE A 349 -18.28 11.67 -5.71
C PHE A 349 -17.02 12.19 -4.99
N SER A 350 -15.99 11.36 -4.86
CA SER A 350 -14.72 11.68 -4.21
C SER A 350 -14.04 12.85 -4.92
N ASP A 351 -13.98 12.80 -6.26
CA ASP A 351 -13.38 13.83 -7.11
C ASP A 351 -14.10 15.17 -6.99
N GLU A 352 -15.44 15.15 -7.10
CA GLU A 352 -16.27 16.36 -7.04
C GLU A 352 -16.21 17.05 -5.67
N ASN A 353 -16.10 16.28 -4.58
CA ASN A 353 -16.21 16.80 -3.23
C ASN A 353 -14.86 16.89 -2.49
N ARG A 354 -13.78 16.38 -3.09
CA ARG A 354 -12.44 16.27 -2.50
C ARG A 354 -12.45 15.51 -1.18
N ILE A 355 -13.17 14.39 -1.12
CA ILE A 355 -13.34 13.54 0.07
C ILE A 355 -12.70 12.17 -0.18
N ILE A 356 -11.86 11.69 0.75
CA ILE A 356 -11.32 10.33 0.69
C ILE A 356 -12.39 9.35 1.17
N VAL A 357 -12.57 8.23 0.48
CA VAL A 357 -13.53 7.18 0.87
C VAL A 357 -12.81 5.85 1.07
N VAL A 358 -12.87 5.33 2.29
CA VAL A 358 -12.50 3.94 2.62
C VAL A 358 -13.76 3.09 2.44
N ALA A 359 -13.83 2.35 1.35
CA ALA A 359 -15.04 1.66 0.89
C ALA A 359 -15.27 0.30 1.60
N GLY A 360 -14.88 0.15 2.86
CA GLY A 360 -14.96 -1.15 3.53
C GLY A 360 -13.93 -2.11 2.97
N SER A 361 -14.31 -3.35 2.67
CA SER A 361 -13.43 -4.31 1.97
C SER A 361 -14.24 -5.39 1.26
N HIS A 362 -13.67 -6.04 0.25
CA HIS A 362 -14.32 -7.08 -0.56
C HIS A 362 -13.31 -8.10 -1.07
N TYR A 363 -13.80 -9.28 -1.42
CA TYR A 363 -12.98 -10.30 -2.07
C TYR A 363 -12.74 -9.96 -3.54
N VAL A 364 -11.50 -10.15 -3.99
CA VAL A 364 -11.17 -10.21 -5.41
C VAL A 364 -11.63 -11.57 -5.93
N ILE A 365 -12.45 -11.56 -6.97
CA ILE A 365 -13.02 -12.74 -7.65
C ILE A 365 -12.85 -12.55 -9.15
N ASP A 366 -12.97 -13.62 -9.93
CA ASP A 366 -12.74 -13.61 -11.38
C ASP A 366 -13.53 -12.49 -12.09
N GLU A 367 -14.79 -12.27 -11.72
CA GLU A 367 -15.62 -11.23 -12.36
C GLU A 367 -15.11 -9.81 -12.11
N ASN A 368 -14.35 -9.60 -11.03
CA ASN A 368 -13.85 -8.29 -10.62
C ASN A 368 -12.56 -7.90 -11.35
N ILE A 369 -11.73 -8.88 -11.75
CA ILE A 369 -10.39 -8.63 -12.31
C ILE A 369 -10.48 -7.80 -13.58
N GLU A 370 -11.17 -8.29 -14.61
CA GLU A 370 -11.28 -7.56 -15.89
C GLU A 370 -12.18 -6.33 -15.80
N LYS A 371 -13.27 -6.42 -15.02
CA LYS A 371 -14.31 -5.38 -14.96
C LYS A 371 -13.83 -4.14 -14.20
N TYR A 372 -13.17 -4.35 -13.06
CA TYR A 372 -12.84 -3.30 -12.10
C TYR A 372 -11.36 -3.12 -11.82
N GLY A 373 -10.49 -4.08 -12.17
CA GLY A 373 -9.05 -4.00 -11.92
C GLY A 373 -8.42 -2.70 -12.44
N LYS A 374 -8.85 -2.22 -13.62
CA LYS A 374 -8.39 -0.96 -14.23
C LYS A 374 -8.61 0.30 -13.38
N LEU A 375 -9.55 0.26 -12.42
CA LEU A 375 -9.81 1.39 -11.50
C LEU A 375 -8.69 1.57 -10.47
N PHE A 376 -7.91 0.50 -10.21
CA PHE A 376 -6.88 0.48 -9.19
C PHE A 376 -5.51 0.86 -9.76
N ILE A 377 -4.66 1.45 -8.92
CA ILE A 377 -3.27 1.77 -9.27
C ILE A 377 -2.49 0.51 -9.64
N HIS A 378 -2.69 -0.55 -8.84
CA HIS A 378 -2.22 -1.89 -9.14
C HIS A 378 -3.44 -2.69 -9.59
N GLU A 379 -3.49 -3.02 -10.88
CA GLU A 379 -4.57 -3.83 -11.43
C GLU A 379 -4.47 -5.25 -10.85
N PHE A 380 -5.61 -5.88 -10.60
CA PHE A 380 -5.64 -7.23 -10.05
C PHE A 380 -5.16 -8.26 -11.08
N GLU A 381 -4.43 -9.26 -10.63
CA GLU A 381 -4.01 -10.42 -11.40
C GLU A 381 -4.66 -11.71 -10.83
N GLU A 382 -4.52 -12.85 -11.51
CA GLU A 382 -5.02 -14.15 -10.99
C GLU A 382 -4.46 -14.48 -9.59
N ALA A 383 -3.23 -14.01 -9.29
CA ALA A 383 -2.60 -14.19 -8.00
C ALA A 383 -3.28 -13.41 -6.85
N ASP A 384 -4.20 -12.49 -7.17
CA ASP A 384 -4.96 -11.70 -6.19
C ASP A 384 -6.31 -12.31 -5.84
N LEU A 385 -6.73 -13.41 -6.52
CA LEU A 385 -7.99 -14.08 -6.23
C LEU A 385 -8.11 -14.45 -4.75
N LEU A 386 -9.31 -14.31 -4.21
CA LEU A 386 -9.67 -14.59 -2.81
C LEU A 386 -8.96 -13.70 -1.77
N LYS A 387 -8.16 -12.71 -2.18
CA LYS A 387 -7.70 -11.65 -1.27
C LYS A 387 -8.88 -10.76 -0.89
N ASN A 388 -9.01 -10.48 0.40
CA ASN A 388 -9.94 -9.48 0.92
C ASN A 388 -9.25 -8.10 0.92
N VAL A 389 -9.73 -7.17 0.10
CA VAL A 389 -9.08 -5.88 -0.15
C VAL A 389 -10.00 -4.72 0.20
N SER A 390 -9.45 -3.67 0.81
CA SER A 390 -10.13 -2.41 1.13
C SER A 390 -9.83 -1.35 0.07
N PRO A 391 -10.81 -0.95 -0.77
CA PRO A 391 -10.61 0.12 -1.74
C PRO A 391 -10.58 1.50 -1.06
N ILE A 392 -9.52 2.24 -1.31
CA ILE A 392 -9.26 3.59 -0.81
C ILE A 392 -9.35 4.55 -1.99
N VAL A 393 -10.51 5.18 -2.11
CA VAL A 393 -10.84 6.12 -3.17
C VAL A 393 -10.27 7.48 -2.81
N ILE A 394 -9.28 7.92 -3.58
CA ILE A 394 -8.56 9.18 -3.37
C ILE A 394 -8.97 10.13 -4.51
N PRO A 395 -9.33 11.40 -4.21
CA PRO A 395 -9.76 12.34 -5.23
C PRO A 395 -8.70 12.55 -6.31
N SER A 396 -9.13 12.51 -7.56
CA SER A 396 -8.33 12.72 -8.78
C SER A 396 -7.16 11.75 -8.95
N SER A 397 -7.27 10.54 -8.37
CA SER A 397 -6.31 9.44 -8.48
C SER A 397 -7.03 8.15 -8.83
N LYS A 398 -6.29 7.18 -9.39
CA LYS A 398 -6.72 5.78 -9.37
C LYS A 398 -6.85 5.29 -7.91
N ILE A 399 -7.68 4.28 -7.70
CA ILE A 399 -7.97 3.70 -6.38
C ILE A 399 -6.74 2.95 -5.87
N VAL A 400 -6.42 3.12 -4.58
CA VAL A 400 -5.43 2.28 -3.88
C VAL A 400 -6.18 1.19 -3.13
N HIS A 401 -5.70 -0.04 -3.09
CA HIS A 401 -6.27 -1.07 -2.21
C HIS A 401 -5.33 -1.45 -1.08
N ASN A 402 -5.89 -1.67 0.10
CA ASN A 402 -5.19 -2.25 1.24
C ASN A 402 -5.60 -3.72 1.37
N GLU A 403 -4.64 -4.65 1.42
CA GLU A 403 -4.93 -6.08 1.45
C GLU A 403 -4.97 -6.58 2.89
N LYS A 404 -6.00 -7.37 3.21
CA LYS A 404 -6.17 -7.98 4.52
C LYS A 404 -5.15 -9.09 4.70
N TYR A 405 -4.17 -8.86 5.57
CA TYR A 405 -3.09 -9.78 5.91
C TYR A 405 -3.60 -11.05 6.62
N LEU A 406 -4.65 -10.93 7.44
CA LEU A 406 -5.19 -12.04 8.24
C LEU A 406 -6.70 -12.15 8.18
N GLY A 407 -7.18 -13.31 7.75
CA GLY A 407 -8.58 -13.69 7.84
C GLY A 407 -9.00 -13.90 9.29
N ALA A 408 -10.25 -13.59 9.61
CA ALA A 408 -10.87 -14.09 10.83
C ALA A 408 -11.00 -15.62 10.74
N ARG A 409 -11.20 -16.27 11.89
CA ARG A 409 -11.34 -17.75 11.93
C ARG A 409 -12.37 -18.29 10.93
N ILE A 410 -13.46 -17.55 10.68
CA ILE A 410 -14.52 -17.95 9.74
C ILE A 410 -14.11 -17.83 8.26
N GLU A 411 -13.03 -17.11 7.98
CA GLU A 411 -12.41 -16.89 6.66
C GLU A 411 -11.25 -17.86 6.39
N GLU A 412 -10.90 -18.73 7.34
CA GLU A 412 -9.85 -19.72 7.17
C GLU A 412 -10.30 -20.89 6.26
N PRO A 413 -9.39 -21.55 5.52
CA PRO A 413 -9.67 -22.77 4.74
C PRO A 413 -10.19 -23.96 5.58
N VAL A 414 -10.20 -23.83 6.90
CA VAL A 414 -10.85 -24.79 7.80
C VAL A 414 -12.38 -24.70 7.68
N PHE A 415 -12.91 -23.56 7.23
CA PHE A 415 -14.34 -23.26 7.11
C PHE A 415 -14.81 -23.00 5.68
N PHE A 416 -13.87 -22.87 4.73
CA PHE A 416 -14.08 -22.69 3.30
C PHE A 416 -13.26 -23.73 2.53
N GLU A 417 -13.65 -24.10 1.31
CA GLU A 417 -12.88 -25.07 0.51
C GLU A 417 -11.49 -24.52 0.18
N ASP A 418 -11.38 -23.21 -0.11
CA ASP A 418 -10.12 -22.53 -0.46
C ASP A 418 -9.69 -21.49 0.60
N GLY A 419 -10.64 -20.87 1.31
CA GLY A 419 -10.35 -19.83 2.32
C GLY A 419 -9.90 -18.48 1.74
N MET A 420 -9.64 -17.51 2.61
CA MET A 420 -9.09 -16.20 2.21
C MET A 420 -7.59 -16.31 1.94
N GLU A 421 -7.14 -15.76 0.81
CA GLU A 421 -5.72 -15.60 0.53
C GLU A 421 -5.13 -14.41 1.32
N PRO A 422 -3.99 -14.58 2.00
CA PRO A 422 -3.35 -13.50 2.74
C PRO A 422 -2.94 -12.33 1.83
N GLY A 423 -3.25 -11.12 2.28
CA GLY A 423 -2.76 -9.89 1.66
C GLY A 423 -1.25 -9.73 1.81
N GLU A 424 -0.62 -9.17 0.78
CA GLU A 424 0.82 -8.90 0.73
C GLU A 424 1.13 -7.42 0.88
N ILE A 425 0.13 -6.54 0.81
CA ILE A 425 0.31 -5.08 0.77
C ILE A 425 -0.56 -4.39 1.81
N ASN A 426 0.09 -3.64 2.69
CA ASN A 426 -0.55 -2.65 3.55
C ASN A 426 -0.02 -1.24 3.25
N HIS A 427 -0.82 -0.23 3.55
CA HIS A 427 -0.50 1.16 3.25
C HIS A 427 -0.58 2.09 4.47
N ILE A 428 0.30 3.09 4.47
CA ILE A 428 0.23 4.30 5.29
C ILE A 428 -0.10 5.46 4.36
N PHE A 429 -1.24 6.08 4.55
CA PHE A 429 -1.68 7.20 3.73
C PHE A 429 -1.20 8.51 4.34
N LYS A 430 -0.25 9.16 3.67
CA LYS A 430 0.27 10.48 4.07
C LYS A 430 -0.68 11.56 3.56
N LEU A 431 -1.43 12.20 4.46
CA LEU A 431 -2.27 13.34 4.11
C LEU A 431 -1.52 14.67 4.17
N GLN A 432 -0.57 14.78 5.10
CA GLN A 432 0.34 15.92 5.27
C GLN A 432 1.66 15.42 5.89
N GLU A 433 2.66 16.31 5.99
CA GLU A 433 4.00 15.97 6.50
C GLU A 433 4.02 15.24 7.86
N ASN A 434 3.09 15.57 8.76
CA ASN A 434 2.97 14.95 10.08
C ASN A 434 1.57 14.34 10.33
N LEU A 435 0.83 14.02 9.27
CA LEU A 435 -0.49 13.41 9.36
C LEU A 435 -0.57 12.16 8.49
N ASN A 436 -0.39 11.01 9.14
CA ASN A 436 -0.44 9.69 8.54
C ASN A 436 -1.67 8.92 9.01
N ILE A 437 -2.26 8.16 8.09
CA ILE A 437 -3.42 7.33 8.34
C ILE A 437 -3.07 5.87 8.03
N GLY A 438 -3.34 4.99 8.98
CA GLY A 438 -3.25 3.53 8.80
C GLY A 438 -4.63 2.91 8.62
N ILE A 439 -4.66 1.72 8.03
CA ILE A 439 -5.90 0.94 7.87
C ILE A 439 -5.63 -0.48 8.38
N LEU A 440 -6.55 -1.00 9.19
CA LEU A 440 -6.54 -2.39 9.67
C LEU A 440 -7.93 -2.95 9.49
N ILE A 441 -8.09 -3.98 8.67
CA ILE A 441 -9.39 -4.53 8.30
C ILE A 441 -9.80 -5.57 9.34
N CYS A 442 -10.83 -5.22 10.12
CA CYS A 442 -11.46 -6.11 11.08
C CYS A 442 -10.44 -6.83 11.99
N TYR A 443 -10.36 -8.16 11.90
CA TYR A 443 -9.54 -9.00 12.79
C TYR A 443 -8.04 -8.65 12.80
N GLU A 444 -7.52 -8.04 11.74
CA GLU A 444 -6.14 -7.51 11.71
C GLU A 444 -5.85 -6.56 12.86
N PHE A 445 -6.86 -5.81 13.30
CA PHE A 445 -6.73 -4.90 14.42
C PHE A 445 -6.32 -5.63 15.71
N LEU A 446 -6.68 -6.90 15.89
CA LEU A 446 -6.27 -7.66 17.07
C LEU A 446 -4.86 -8.25 16.96
N ASN A 447 -4.25 -8.26 15.78
CA ASN A 447 -2.86 -8.68 15.62
C ASN A 447 -1.92 -7.63 16.22
N THR A 448 -1.32 -7.96 17.36
CA THR A 448 -0.42 -7.07 18.10
C THR A 448 0.80 -6.67 17.29
N GLU A 449 1.43 -7.60 16.57
CA GLU A 449 2.64 -7.28 15.79
C GLU A 449 2.32 -6.27 14.68
N LEU A 450 1.29 -6.52 13.85
CA LEU A 450 0.87 -5.63 12.77
C LEU A 450 0.44 -4.26 13.31
N ARG A 451 -0.45 -4.25 14.31
CA ARG A 451 -0.94 -3.02 14.93
C ARG A 451 0.22 -2.19 15.50
N HIS A 452 1.20 -2.82 16.12
CA HIS A 452 2.37 -2.13 16.68
C HIS A 452 3.35 -1.61 15.61
N ARG A 453 3.27 -2.07 14.35
CA ARG A 453 3.98 -1.40 13.23
C ARG A 453 3.31 -0.08 12.87
N LEU A 454 1.98 0.00 12.91
CA LEU A 454 1.22 1.18 12.48
C LEU A 454 0.98 2.23 13.57
N VAL A 455 0.75 1.83 14.82
CA VAL A 455 0.44 2.76 15.93
C VAL A 455 1.50 3.84 16.14
N PRO A 456 2.82 3.55 16.12
CA PRO A 456 3.85 4.59 16.34
C PRO A 456 4.00 5.60 15.20
N ILE A 457 3.41 5.32 14.02
CA ILE A 457 3.66 6.07 12.78
C ILE A 457 2.41 6.74 12.24
N CYS A 458 1.22 6.26 12.61
CA CYS A 458 -0.08 6.78 12.19
C CYS A 458 -0.72 7.60 13.31
N ASN A 459 -1.24 8.77 12.95
CA ASN A 459 -2.04 9.60 13.87
C ASN A 459 -3.47 9.08 13.98
N VAL A 460 -3.98 8.49 12.90
CA VAL A 460 -5.31 7.89 12.84
C VAL A 460 -5.20 6.49 12.25
N ILE A 461 -5.87 5.53 12.85
CA ILE A 461 -6.03 4.17 12.32
C ILE A 461 -7.51 3.94 12.07
N LEU A 462 -7.86 3.65 10.82
CA LEU A 462 -9.21 3.36 10.38
C LEU A 462 -9.42 1.85 10.40
N VAL A 463 -10.53 1.42 11.00
CA VAL A 463 -10.86 0.00 11.20
C VAL A 463 -12.24 -0.27 10.58
N PRO A 464 -12.31 -0.53 9.26
CA PRO A 464 -13.52 -1.07 8.66
C PRO A 464 -13.73 -2.51 9.17
N GLN A 465 -14.92 -2.83 9.67
CA GLN A 465 -15.18 -4.14 10.27
C GLN A 465 -16.62 -4.63 10.10
N THR A 466 -16.77 -5.94 10.02
CA THR A 466 -18.02 -6.70 10.18
C THR A 466 -17.83 -7.61 11.39
N ASN A 467 -17.90 -7.03 12.58
CA ASN A 467 -17.53 -7.71 13.83
C ASN A 467 -18.74 -7.88 14.76
N PRO A 468 -19.12 -9.11 15.14
CA PRO A 468 -20.23 -9.34 16.06
C PRO A 468 -19.94 -8.96 17.52
N LYS A 469 -18.67 -8.84 17.90
CA LYS A 469 -18.21 -8.57 19.27
C LYS A 469 -17.14 -7.47 19.30
N PRO A 470 -17.51 -6.20 19.02
CA PRO A 470 -16.56 -5.09 18.91
C PRO A 470 -15.91 -4.66 20.23
N GLN A 471 -16.41 -5.14 21.39
CA GLN A 471 -15.90 -4.74 22.71
C GLN A 471 -14.39 -4.99 22.88
N SER A 472 -13.88 -6.15 22.44
CA SER A 472 -12.46 -6.49 22.56
C SER A 472 -11.56 -5.57 21.74
N PHE A 473 -12.07 -4.99 20.65
CA PHE A 473 -11.33 -4.03 19.85
C PHE A 473 -11.16 -2.72 20.61
N TYR A 474 -12.24 -2.22 21.23
CA TYR A 474 -12.15 -1.02 22.06
C TYR A 474 -11.24 -1.23 23.26
N GLU A 475 -11.30 -2.37 23.93
CA GLU A 475 -10.36 -2.71 25.02
C GLU A 475 -8.90 -2.65 24.56
N MET A 476 -8.60 -3.17 23.37
CA MET A 476 -7.25 -3.14 22.80
C MET A 476 -6.82 -1.73 22.40
N ALA A 477 -7.70 -0.97 21.73
CA ALA A 477 -7.45 0.42 21.38
C ALA A 477 -7.15 1.28 22.61
N LEU A 478 -7.94 1.12 23.68
CA LEU A 478 -7.74 1.80 24.95
C LEU A 478 -6.44 1.35 25.63
N ASN A 479 -6.05 0.08 25.53
CA ASN A 479 -4.76 -0.38 26.04
C ASN A 479 -3.60 0.32 25.33
N ASP A 480 -3.64 0.42 24.00
CA ASP A 480 -2.60 1.10 23.21
C ASP A 480 -2.56 2.62 23.51
N ILE A 481 -3.73 3.26 23.71
CA ILE A 481 -3.81 4.67 24.12
C ILE A 481 -3.22 4.89 25.51
N ASN A 482 -3.54 4.01 26.47
CA ASN A 482 -3.10 4.14 27.86
C ASN A 482 -1.64 3.69 28.05
N ARG A 483 -1.09 2.91 27.12
CA ARG A 483 0.30 2.40 27.13
C ARG A 483 0.95 2.63 25.76
N PRO A 484 1.15 3.90 25.36
CA PRO A 484 1.58 4.21 24.01
C PRO A 484 3.01 3.72 23.75
N LEU A 485 3.22 3.14 22.58
CA LEU A 485 4.52 2.63 22.11
C LEU A 485 5.47 3.73 21.60
N GLY A 486 5.00 4.97 21.56
CA GLY A 486 5.72 6.15 21.10
C GLY A 486 5.07 7.43 21.61
N GLY A 487 5.64 8.58 21.25
CA GLY A 487 5.03 9.87 21.53
C GLY A 487 4.04 10.27 20.43
N GLY A 488 2.87 10.78 20.80
CA GLY A 488 1.89 11.31 19.85
C GLY A 488 0.45 10.92 20.20
N ASN A 489 -0.51 11.45 19.45
CA ASN A 489 -1.90 11.00 19.58
C ASN A 489 -2.18 9.93 18.57
N THR A 490 -2.98 8.96 19.00
CA THR A 490 -3.55 7.97 18.11
C THR A 490 -5.07 8.02 18.28
N ALA A 491 -5.78 8.11 17.17
CA ALA A 491 -7.23 7.91 17.11
C ALA A 491 -7.54 6.64 16.33
N PHE A 492 -8.32 5.76 16.93
CA PHE A 492 -8.84 4.54 16.31
C PHE A 492 -10.29 4.80 15.91
N VAL A 493 -10.57 4.82 14.61
CA VAL A 493 -11.91 5.02 14.07
C VAL A 493 -12.47 3.67 13.64
N MET A 494 -13.46 3.19 14.37
CA MET A 494 -14.05 1.87 14.19
C MET A 494 -15.40 2.01 13.47
N ALA A 495 -15.43 1.68 12.18
CA ALA A 495 -16.64 1.67 11.37
C ALA A 495 -17.16 0.23 11.26
N ASN A 496 -18.19 -0.10 12.04
CA ASN A 496 -18.74 -1.45 12.12
C ASN A 496 -20.14 -1.53 11.51
N GLY A 497 -20.41 -2.62 10.80
CA GLY A 497 -21.73 -2.90 10.26
C GLY A 497 -22.73 -3.40 11.29
N ILE A 498 -24.00 -3.34 10.93
CA ILE A 498 -25.10 -4.09 11.54
C ILE A 498 -25.46 -5.15 10.50
N PHE A 499 -25.34 -6.43 10.83
CA PHE A 499 -25.47 -7.45 9.79
C PHE A 499 -26.19 -8.69 10.26
N THR A 500 -26.77 -9.37 9.28
CA THR A 500 -27.24 -10.75 9.40
C THR A 500 -26.36 -11.62 8.51
N VAL A 501 -26.20 -12.87 8.88
CA VAL A 501 -25.48 -13.87 8.09
C VAL A 501 -26.45 -15.00 7.77
N ASP A 502 -26.56 -15.36 6.49
CA ASP A 502 -27.41 -16.47 6.07
C ASP A 502 -27.07 -17.76 6.85
N GLY A 503 -28.09 -18.38 7.44
CA GLY A 503 -27.94 -19.56 8.30
C GLY A 503 -27.69 -19.27 9.79
N GLU A 504 -27.35 -18.03 10.16
CA GLU A 504 -27.24 -17.60 11.56
C GLU A 504 -28.51 -16.90 12.05
N LYS A 505 -28.82 -17.04 13.34
CA LYS A 505 -29.99 -16.39 13.95
C LYS A 505 -29.59 -15.07 14.61
N GLY A 506 -30.24 -13.99 14.17
CA GLY A 506 -30.20 -12.69 14.83
C GLY A 506 -29.33 -11.66 14.12
N ILE A 507 -29.55 -10.40 14.49
CA ILE A 507 -28.75 -9.27 14.01
C ILE A 507 -27.51 -9.17 14.89
N GLN A 508 -26.36 -8.89 14.29
CA GLN A 508 -25.06 -8.74 14.93
C GLN A 508 -24.43 -7.39 14.60
N GLY A 509 -23.36 -7.03 15.31
CA GLY A 509 -22.56 -5.83 15.02
C GLY A 509 -23.00 -4.58 15.77
N GLY A 510 -22.93 -3.43 15.10
CA GLY A 510 -23.13 -2.11 15.68
C GLY A 510 -21.89 -1.58 16.41
N TYR A 511 -22.05 -0.67 17.38
CA TYR A 511 -20.95 -0.10 18.16
C TYR A 511 -19.88 0.60 17.32
N THR A 512 -20.26 1.30 16.25
CA THR A 512 -19.35 2.26 15.58
C THR A 512 -18.91 3.33 16.58
N GLY A 513 -17.65 3.75 16.50
CA GLY A 513 -17.08 4.63 17.51
C GLY A 513 -15.63 5.01 17.26
N ILE A 514 -15.12 5.86 18.13
CA ILE A 514 -13.78 6.43 18.07
C ILE A 514 -13.17 6.37 19.46
N ALA A 515 -12.05 5.66 19.56
CA ALA A 515 -11.19 5.68 20.75
C ALA A 515 -9.96 6.51 20.43
N LEU A 516 -9.53 7.40 21.33
CA LEU A 516 -8.41 8.29 21.08
C LEU A 516 -7.67 8.67 22.34
N THR A 517 -6.45 9.18 22.17
CA THR A 517 -5.72 9.86 23.23
C THR A 517 -6.45 11.13 23.69
N LEU A 518 -6.91 11.14 24.93
CA LEU A 518 -7.57 12.29 25.58
C LEU A 518 -6.65 12.95 26.62
N ASP A 519 -6.85 14.24 26.86
CA ASP A 519 -6.21 14.93 27.98
C ASP A 519 -6.84 14.57 29.34
N LYS A 520 -6.17 14.92 30.45
CA LYS A 520 -6.61 14.59 31.81
C LYS A 520 -8.00 15.13 32.16
N HIS A 521 -8.41 16.26 31.59
CA HIS A 521 -9.70 16.91 31.86
C HIS A 521 -10.82 16.36 30.98
N SER A 522 -10.47 15.74 29.85
CA SER A 522 -11.43 15.16 28.88
C SER A 522 -11.67 13.66 29.08
N LYS A 523 -11.01 13.01 30.06
CA LYS A 523 -11.11 11.56 30.27
C LYS A 523 -12.53 11.04 30.50
N THR A 524 -13.44 11.85 31.05
CA THR A 524 -14.84 11.48 31.22
C THR A 524 -15.62 11.36 29.91
N LEU A 525 -15.06 11.83 28.78
CA LEU A 525 -15.66 11.79 27.44
C LEU A 525 -15.26 10.54 26.65
N GLU A 526 -14.42 9.67 27.21
CA GLU A 526 -13.95 8.42 26.57
C GLU A 526 -15.12 7.52 26.15
N GLU A 527 -16.14 7.41 27.01
CA GLU A 527 -17.35 6.63 26.73
C GLU A 527 -18.27 7.31 25.69
N GLU A 528 -18.17 8.63 25.50
CA GLU A 528 -18.97 9.35 24.50
C GLU A 528 -18.49 9.09 23.06
N GLY A 529 -17.26 8.60 22.90
CA GLY A 529 -16.69 8.23 21.62
C GLY A 529 -17.27 6.93 21.04
N ILE A 530 -17.96 6.11 21.83
CA ILE A 530 -18.46 4.79 21.42
C ILE A 530 -19.98 4.79 21.40
N ILE A 531 -20.58 4.43 20.26
CA ILE A 531 -22.04 4.46 20.12
C ILE A 531 -22.67 3.13 20.50
N PHE A 532 -23.03 3.00 21.77
CA PHE A 532 -23.69 1.82 22.31
C PHE A 532 -25.17 1.70 21.87
N PRO A 533 -25.65 0.47 21.59
CA PRO A 533 -27.08 0.20 21.43
C PRO A 533 -27.90 0.68 22.64
N VAL A 534 -29.05 1.30 22.39
CA VAL A 534 -29.96 1.79 23.44
C VAL A 534 -31.17 0.87 23.53
N GLY A 535 -31.39 0.27 24.70
CA GLY A 535 -32.49 -0.68 24.91
C GLY A 535 -32.39 -1.95 24.05
N GLY A 536 -31.17 -2.34 23.65
CA GLY A 536 -30.92 -3.48 22.76
C GLY A 536 -31.14 -3.19 21.27
N SER A 537 -31.54 -1.96 20.90
CA SER A 537 -31.74 -1.58 19.50
C SER A 537 -30.43 -1.13 18.86
N MET A 538 -30.07 -1.74 17.73
CA MET A 538 -28.98 -1.30 16.85
C MET A 538 -29.54 -0.43 15.74
N GLU A 539 -29.01 0.78 15.59
CA GLU A 539 -29.51 1.78 14.64
C GLU A 539 -28.47 2.11 13.58
N GLN A 540 -28.92 2.32 12.34
CA GLN A 540 -28.06 2.79 11.26
C GLN A 540 -27.74 4.28 11.46
N LEU A 541 -26.48 4.67 11.29
CA LEU A 541 -26.04 6.03 11.54
C LEU A 541 -24.74 6.38 10.82
N VAL A 542 -24.45 7.68 10.74
CA VAL A 542 -23.11 8.20 10.51
C VAL A 542 -22.63 8.90 11.78
N PHE A 543 -21.47 8.48 12.27
CA PHE A 543 -20.78 9.12 13.37
C PHE A 543 -19.71 10.06 12.83
N LEU A 544 -19.98 11.35 12.92
CA LEU A 544 -19.05 12.40 12.53
C LEU A 544 -18.21 12.83 13.71
N ALA A 545 -16.91 12.94 13.49
CA ALA A 545 -15.97 13.46 14.47
C ALA A 545 -14.99 14.43 13.83
N SER A 546 -14.59 15.44 14.61
CA SER A 546 -13.54 16.38 14.27
C SER A 546 -12.37 16.17 15.23
N ILE A 547 -11.27 15.62 14.73
CA ILE A 547 -10.08 15.23 15.49
C ILE A 547 -8.99 16.30 15.32
N ASN A 548 -8.50 16.87 16.41
CA ASN A 548 -7.38 17.82 16.37
C ASN A 548 -6.06 17.07 16.16
N THR A 549 -5.42 17.28 15.00
CA THR A 549 -4.21 16.56 14.60
C THR A 549 -2.91 17.22 15.07
N ASP A 550 -2.98 18.47 15.55
CA ASP A 550 -1.82 19.23 16.07
C ASP A 550 -1.55 18.97 17.58
N TYR A 551 -2.27 18.04 18.20
CA TYR A 551 -2.18 17.80 19.63
C TYR A 551 -0.88 17.05 19.99
N PHE A 552 -0.23 17.44 21.08
CA PHE A 552 0.86 16.71 21.69
C PHE A 552 0.53 16.49 23.16
N PRO A 553 0.49 15.24 23.65
CA PRO A 553 0.14 14.97 25.04
C PRO A 553 1.36 15.26 25.93
N ALA A 554 1.51 16.50 26.45
CA ALA A 554 2.62 16.81 27.35
C ALA A 554 2.41 18.02 28.32
N TRP A 555 2.54 17.71 29.61
CA TRP A 555 2.92 18.53 30.78
C TRP A 555 1.89 19.53 31.36
N GLU A 556 1.76 19.47 32.69
CA GLU A 556 0.95 20.38 33.50
C GLU A 556 1.22 21.84 33.12
N GLY A 557 0.21 22.52 32.57
CA GLY A 557 0.28 23.97 32.32
C GLY A 557 -0.17 24.44 30.94
N GLN A 558 -0.41 23.55 29.98
CA GLN A 558 -1.05 23.96 28.72
C GLN A 558 -2.57 24.07 28.88
N VAL A 559 -3.15 25.14 28.31
CA VAL A 559 -4.61 25.35 28.26
C VAL A 559 -5.24 24.10 27.64
N GLY A 560 -6.09 23.41 28.41
CA GLY A 560 -6.76 22.18 27.98
C GLY A 560 -7.40 22.37 26.60
N GLN A 561 -7.19 21.40 25.70
CA GLN A 561 -7.72 21.48 24.35
C GLN A 561 -9.25 21.32 24.31
N VAL A 562 -9.82 21.76 23.19
CA VAL A 562 -11.24 21.57 22.87
C VAL A 562 -11.47 20.07 22.60
N PRO A 563 -12.44 19.42 23.26
CA PRO A 563 -12.79 18.03 23.00
C PRO A 563 -13.11 17.75 21.53
N ILE A 564 -13.00 16.47 21.10
CA ILE A 564 -13.60 16.07 19.81
C ILE A 564 -15.03 16.58 19.78
N THR A 565 -15.38 17.26 18.70
CA THR A 565 -16.78 17.53 18.42
C THR A 565 -17.35 16.36 17.65
N THR A 566 -18.36 15.73 18.23
CA THR A 566 -19.06 14.62 17.60
C THR A 566 -20.46 15.03 17.18
N ARG A 567 -20.97 14.41 16.12
CA ARG A 567 -22.35 14.56 15.65
C ARG A 567 -22.84 13.23 15.10
N LEU A 568 -24.09 12.89 15.37
CA LEU A 568 -24.77 11.79 14.72
C LEU A 568 -25.66 12.28 13.59
N ILE A 569 -25.68 11.51 12.51
CA ILE A 569 -26.71 11.56 11.49
C ILE A 569 -27.41 10.21 11.52
N HIS A 570 -28.67 10.16 11.94
CA HIS A 570 -29.45 8.92 11.98
C HIS A 570 -29.86 8.53 10.55
N ILE A 571 -29.85 7.23 10.23
CA ILE A 571 -30.30 6.73 8.93
C ILE A 571 -31.59 5.94 9.13
N PHE A 572 -32.63 6.34 8.42
CA PHE A 572 -33.95 5.71 8.46
C PHE A 572 -34.35 5.23 7.08
N GLU A 573 -34.73 3.96 6.95
CA GLU A 573 -35.28 3.40 5.71
C GLU A 573 -36.80 3.32 5.82
N GLU A 574 -37.53 3.97 4.91
CA GLU A 574 -39.00 3.92 4.90
C GLU A 574 -39.51 2.49 4.74
N SER A 575 -38.85 1.70 3.90
CA SER A 575 -39.14 0.27 3.70
C SER A 575 -39.03 -0.52 5.00
N GLU A 576 -38.06 -0.21 5.86
CA GLU A 576 -37.87 -0.90 7.14
C GLU A 576 -38.93 -0.46 8.16
N ILE A 577 -39.18 0.84 8.26
CA ILE A 577 -40.16 1.42 9.19
C ILE A 577 -41.57 0.89 8.90
N LEU A 578 -41.92 0.76 7.62
CA LEU A 578 -43.26 0.34 7.18
C LEU A 578 -43.47 -1.18 7.21
N ARG A 579 -42.44 -2.00 7.51
CA ARG A 579 -42.58 -3.47 7.65
C ARG A 579 -43.45 -3.89 8.82
N ASN A 580 -43.61 -3.05 9.85
CA ASN A 580 -44.50 -3.33 10.97
C ASN A 580 -45.90 -2.73 10.70
N PRO A 581 -46.88 -3.52 10.23
CA PRO A 581 -48.21 -3.02 9.88
C PRO A 581 -49.01 -2.54 11.10
N GLU A 582 -48.66 -2.97 12.31
CA GLU A 582 -49.30 -2.57 13.57
C GLU A 582 -48.62 -1.37 14.22
N GLY A 583 -47.53 -0.86 13.64
CA GLY A 583 -46.77 0.28 14.14
C GLY A 583 -47.19 1.62 13.53
N ASN A 584 -46.94 2.71 14.26
CA ASN A 584 -47.17 4.10 13.83
C ASN A 584 -46.06 4.62 12.87
N GLY A 585 -45.68 3.80 11.89
CA GLY A 585 -44.51 4.05 11.05
C GLY A 585 -44.71 5.23 10.10
N LYS A 586 -45.93 5.42 9.60
CA LYS A 586 -46.28 6.54 8.72
C LYS A 586 -46.20 7.87 9.48
N GLU A 587 -46.71 7.90 10.70
CA GLU A 587 -46.65 9.06 11.60
C GLU A 587 -45.20 9.40 11.95
N PHE A 588 -44.35 8.38 12.19
CA PHE A 588 -42.93 8.57 12.43
C PHE A 588 -42.21 9.17 11.20
N ILE A 589 -42.47 8.63 10.00
CA ILE A 589 -41.90 9.18 8.75
C ILE A 589 -42.32 10.64 8.55
N GLU A 590 -43.60 10.97 8.76
CA GLU A 590 -44.10 12.33 8.64
C GLU A 590 -43.45 13.28 9.68
N LEU A 591 -43.27 12.80 10.91
CA LEU A 591 -42.56 13.53 11.97
C LEU A 591 -41.12 13.83 11.56
N ILE A 592 -40.39 12.84 11.04
CA ILE A 592 -39.01 13.01 10.57
C ILE A 592 -38.92 14.02 9.43
N ARG A 593 -39.83 13.96 8.44
CA ARG A 593 -39.89 14.95 7.35
C ARG A 593 -40.11 16.36 7.88
N LYS A 594 -41.05 16.52 8.83
CA LYS A 594 -41.32 17.82 9.49
C LYS A 594 -40.11 18.34 10.26
N ILE A 595 -39.38 17.46 10.96
CA ILE A 595 -38.15 17.82 11.68
C ILE A 595 -37.09 18.33 10.69
N ASN A 596 -36.85 17.59 9.59
CA ASN A 596 -35.83 17.94 8.61
C ASN A 596 -36.13 19.26 7.87
N SER A 597 -37.39 19.53 7.54
CA SER A 597 -37.79 20.77 6.87
C SER A 597 -37.99 21.96 7.81
N CYS A 598 -37.87 21.79 9.14
CA CYS A 598 -38.18 22.87 10.08
C CYS A 598 -37.04 23.90 10.16
N GLU A 599 -37.34 25.16 9.90
CA GLU A 599 -36.38 26.28 9.97
C GLU A 599 -36.61 27.22 11.16
N ASN A 600 -37.58 26.91 12.02
CA ASN A 600 -37.95 27.76 13.16
C ASN A 600 -37.68 27.04 14.49
N ARG A 601 -36.97 27.72 15.40
CA ARG A 601 -36.58 27.18 16.71
C ARG A 601 -37.77 26.72 17.55
N GLU A 602 -38.78 27.59 17.71
CA GLU A 602 -39.94 27.29 18.57
C GLU A 602 -40.80 26.18 17.96
N LYS A 603 -41.01 26.19 16.63
CA LYS A 603 -41.73 25.10 15.96
C LYS A 603 -41.02 23.76 16.09
N LEU A 604 -39.70 23.73 15.94
CA LEU A 604 -38.92 22.50 16.13
C LEU A 604 -39.01 22.02 17.58
N ARG A 605 -38.92 22.93 18.54
CA ARG A 605 -39.11 22.63 19.96
C ARG A 605 -40.49 22.03 20.23
N GLU A 606 -41.55 22.66 19.73
CA GLU A 606 -42.93 22.19 19.88
C GLU A 606 -43.13 20.80 19.25
N LEU A 607 -42.57 20.53 18.07
CA LEU A 607 -42.63 19.21 17.42
C LEU A 607 -41.99 18.13 18.30
N LEU A 608 -40.80 18.40 18.85
CA LEU A 608 -40.07 17.47 19.71
C LEU A 608 -40.72 17.30 21.08
N GLU A 609 -41.29 18.36 21.65
CA GLU A 609 -42.03 18.30 22.93
C GLU A 609 -43.37 17.57 22.78
N LYS A 610 -44.14 17.83 21.71
CA LYS A 610 -45.42 17.16 21.46
C LYS A 610 -45.23 15.65 21.37
N ASN A 611 -44.22 15.22 20.61
CA ASN A 611 -43.86 13.80 20.51
C ASN A 611 -43.60 13.14 21.89
N ARG A 612 -43.10 13.90 22.86
CA ARG A 612 -42.88 13.44 24.24
C ARG A 612 -44.09 13.56 25.16
N ARG A 613 -45.02 14.49 24.90
CA ARG A 613 -46.19 14.75 25.76
C ARG A 613 -47.35 13.83 25.50
N ASP A 614 -47.49 13.31 24.28
CA ASP A 614 -48.51 12.30 23.93
C ASP A 614 -48.41 11.03 24.81
N LEU A 615 -47.29 10.86 25.53
CA LEU A 615 -47.02 9.84 26.57
C LEU A 615 -47.68 10.06 27.94
N LYS A 616 -48.04 11.30 28.30
CA LYS A 616 -48.48 11.64 29.67
C LYS A 616 -50.00 11.67 29.84
N ASN A 617 -50.75 11.60 28.74
CA ASN A 617 -52.20 11.81 28.72
C ASN A 617 -53.00 10.55 28.31
N SER A 618 -52.36 9.37 28.16
CA SER A 618 -53.11 8.12 27.95
C SER A 618 -53.58 7.57 29.32
N GLU A 619 -54.88 7.25 29.41
CA GLU A 619 -55.54 6.79 30.65
C GLU A 619 -55.15 5.37 31.07
N ASP A 620 -54.27 4.68 30.32
CA ASP A 620 -53.83 3.29 30.55
C ASP A 620 -52.38 3.19 31.07
N ALA A 621 -51.95 4.16 31.87
CA ALA A 621 -50.56 4.27 32.37
C ALA A 621 -50.06 3.12 33.29
N ASP A 622 -50.89 2.11 33.58
CA ASP A 622 -50.58 1.00 34.49
C ASP A 622 -50.19 -0.32 33.79
N LYS A 623 -50.04 -0.34 32.46
CA LYS A 623 -49.50 -1.51 31.71
C LYS A 623 -48.38 -1.13 30.74
N GLY A 624 -47.20 -0.87 31.30
CA GLY A 624 -45.97 -0.64 30.54
C GLY A 624 -45.89 0.78 29.99
N LYS A 625 -44.79 1.49 30.27
CA LYS A 625 -44.57 2.85 29.78
C LYS A 625 -44.75 2.89 28.26
N GLU A 626 -45.76 3.60 27.76
CA GLU A 626 -45.81 3.96 26.34
C GLU A 626 -44.49 4.63 25.97
N LYS A 627 -43.98 4.37 24.77
CA LYS A 627 -42.77 4.99 24.21
C LYS A 627 -43.18 6.06 23.21
N SER A 628 -42.50 7.20 23.18
CA SER A 628 -42.73 8.22 22.15
C SER A 628 -42.44 7.65 20.76
N LEU A 629 -42.97 8.23 19.66
CA LEU A 629 -42.64 7.73 18.31
C LEU A 629 -41.12 7.73 18.07
N ILE A 630 -40.39 8.76 18.52
CA ILE A 630 -38.93 8.78 18.37
C ILE A 630 -38.30 7.67 19.21
N GLU A 631 -38.73 7.44 20.46
CA GLU A 631 -38.19 6.35 21.28
C GLU A 631 -38.56 4.95 20.77
N GLN A 632 -39.70 4.80 20.11
CA GLN A 632 -40.15 3.53 19.54
C GLN A 632 -39.27 3.13 18.34
N TYR A 633 -38.96 4.08 17.46
CA TYR A 633 -38.22 3.82 16.21
C TYR A 633 -36.72 4.14 16.31
N SER A 634 -36.31 5.01 17.24
CA SER A 634 -34.93 5.43 17.46
C SER A 634 -34.67 5.80 18.93
N PRO A 635 -34.54 4.79 19.82
CA PRO A 635 -34.11 5.00 21.21
C PRO A 635 -32.84 5.86 21.35
N LEU A 636 -31.88 5.72 20.43
CA LEU A 636 -30.64 6.49 20.42
C LEU A 636 -30.89 7.97 20.12
N MET A 637 -31.68 8.30 19.08
CA MET A 637 -32.04 9.69 18.81
C MET A 637 -32.77 10.28 20.01
N ASN A 638 -33.74 9.55 20.59
CA ASN A 638 -34.46 9.99 21.78
C ASN A 638 -33.51 10.33 22.94
N LYS A 639 -32.50 9.50 23.20
CA LYS A 639 -31.44 9.76 24.20
C LYS A 639 -30.68 11.05 23.89
N HIS A 640 -30.36 11.31 22.62
CA HIS A 640 -29.53 12.44 22.19
C HIS A 640 -30.27 13.78 22.19
N ILE A 641 -31.57 13.76 21.89
CA ILE A 641 -32.41 14.96 21.92
C ILE A 641 -32.88 15.33 23.34
N GLN A 642 -32.49 14.60 24.39
CA GLN A 642 -32.79 15.02 25.77
C GLN A 642 -32.22 16.43 26.05
N ASN A 643 -32.96 17.22 26.84
CA ASN A 643 -32.58 18.59 27.23
C ASN A 643 -32.37 19.58 26.07
N ILE A 644 -33.00 19.38 24.92
CA ILE A 644 -32.83 20.21 23.71
C ILE A 644 -33.49 21.60 23.81
N GLU A 645 -34.38 21.80 24.79
CA GLU A 645 -35.29 22.96 24.91
C GLU A 645 -34.57 24.31 25.04
N ASN A 646 -33.35 24.31 25.60
CA ASN A 646 -32.55 25.51 25.82
C ASN A 646 -31.53 25.78 24.69
N LEU A 647 -31.50 24.96 23.65
CA LEU A 647 -30.51 25.07 22.58
C LEU A 647 -30.94 26.05 21.48
N LYS A 648 -29.96 26.60 20.76
CA LYS A 648 -30.19 27.36 19.52
C LYS A 648 -30.56 26.40 18.40
N LEU A 649 -31.34 26.86 17.41
CA LEU A 649 -31.82 26.07 16.28
C LEU A 649 -30.73 25.21 15.62
N GLU A 650 -29.56 25.79 15.34
CA GLU A 650 -28.41 25.05 14.77
C GLU A 650 -27.99 23.84 15.60
N LYS A 651 -27.92 24.00 16.93
CA LYS A 651 -27.58 22.90 17.83
C LYS A 651 -28.72 21.89 17.94
N MET A 652 -29.98 22.33 17.84
CA MET A 652 -31.13 21.43 17.80
C MET A 652 -31.08 20.56 16.55
N LYS A 653 -30.92 21.18 15.36
CA LYS A 653 -30.79 20.49 14.07
C LYS A 653 -29.64 19.48 14.07
N LYS A 654 -28.49 19.85 14.63
CA LYS A 654 -27.36 18.91 14.77
C LYS A 654 -27.68 17.68 15.63
N LYS A 655 -28.54 17.81 16.64
CA LYS A 655 -28.95 16.70 17.53
C LYS A 655 -30.05 15.81 16.96
N CYS A 656 -30.84 16.32 16.01
CA CYS A 656 -31.93 15.58 15.38
C CYS A 656 -31.70 15.36 13.88
N CYS A 657 -30.43 15.41 13.43
CA CYS A 657 -30.07 15.25 12.03
C CYS A 657 -30.33 13.81 11.59
N CYS A 658 -31.01 13.64 10.46
CA CYS A 658 -31.29 12.32 9.93
C CYS A 658 -31.42 12.31 8.40
N ILE A 659 -31.09 11.16 7.83
CA ILE A 659 -31.28 10.81 6.43
C ILE A 659 -32.48 9.87 6.37
N LEU A 660 -33.45 10.20 5.52
CA LEU A 660 -34.60 9.36 5.26
C LEU A 660 -34.47 8.77 3.84
N ILE A 661 -34.32 7.46 3.75
CA ILE A 661 -34.21 6.72 2.49
C ILE A 661 -35.62 6.33 2.03
N PRO A 662 -36.08 6.81 0.86
CA PRO A 662 -37.40 6.50 0.35
C PRO A 662 -37.53 5.01 -0.02
N ALA A 663 -38.74 4.47 0.09
CA ALA A 663 -39.02 3.07 -0.26
C ALA A 663 -38.95 2.82 -1.78
N GLU A 664 -39.26 3.84 -2.60
CA GLU A 664 -39.19 3.84 -4.07
C GLU A 664 -38.57 5.13 -4.59
#